data_AF-A0A2T9YFU7-F1
#
_entry.id   AF-A0A2T9YFU7-F1
#
_cell.length_a   1.000
_cell.length_b   1.000
_cell.length_c   1.000
_cell.angle_alpha   90.00
_cell.angle_beta   90.00
_cell.angle_gamma   90.00
#
_symmetry.space_group_name_H-M   'P 1'
#
loop_
_entity.id
_entity.type
_entity.pdbx_description
1 polymer ?
#
loop_
_entity_poly.entity_id
_entity_poly.type
_entity_poly.pdbx_seq_one_letter_code
_entity_poly.pdbx_strand_id
1 'polypeptide(L)'
;YTPVDDYLAQYLKSQSRFYDQNGFNDLDQLERSDSTDSIQKMAKSDNLVKKVFTKNETKCDTFSEWLITPKMIHGKRIKYCIKEYNPLLDSCNIDMEDWVKIVTDIEEHYHHFDAFLVLHGTDTMAYTASALSFMLKNLGKTVIITGSQVPLSEVRNDAVENLLGALIIAGHYIIPEVTLFFNNKLFRGNRCCKVDSINFAAFESPNIPPLVQVGVYIGKLAPNAIAKFVAGKKMDPNVGTLRLFPGITEAAIRSFLSPPLKGVVLETYGSGNISNSKGKTLELLKEASDRGVVIVNITQCYRGNVSALCETARGLSGAGVVAGGDMTSECALTKLSYLIGCGYSPEKCRELMGQSLRGEMTLMHADQPSIIADPNTRATTFVQYIAYEIIKGKTNFSSFNYDDAENEDGSRYHSPSRNFIESGVQSPIDKPTIDFSHLKSPIKNEGTPGSLKNVSFSESQSDSDSNKKSERILNSRKQNLFTDSPRSKLESPNLHSPSSRTSEPQTQLSSLERASIYRSSLPILLCSAASMNDIIGMRMLNVAAENQLETTCYDYNGRTPLHCASRNGNLQCVKWLVKNGASVHVLDRNGHTPLFDAVTSRRSDIVELLLEAGAHLSDAEHTEITALIHNAIYRCDIELLKLLNLAGFDFNKTDFEGRTPLHLAVLFEQESVVDYILGMENINPCAMDKLDKTPLDVAISIVEHYKSIHFMADSEDTLIAINIHEKLSKALN
;
A
#
# COMPACT_ATOMS: atom_id res chain seq x y z
N TYR A 1 -12.19 -18.85 38.28
CA TYR A 1 -10.77 -19.24 38.19
C TYR A 1 -10.14 -18.94 39.54
N THR A 2 -9.53 -19.93 40.19
CA THR A 2 -8.74 -19.71 41.40
C THR A 2 -7.28 -19.79 40.96
N PRO A 3 -6.50 -18.69 41.00
CA PRO A 3 -5.09 -18.77 40.66
C PRO A 3 -4.37 -19.73 41.60
N VAL A 4 -3.46 -20.52 41.04
CA VAL A 4 -2.59 -21.43 41.77
C VAL A 4 -1.18 -20.94 41.55
N ASP A 5 -0.47 -20.61 42.63
CA ASP A 5 0.88 -20.03 42.56
C ASP A 5 1.83 -20.95 41.76
N ASP A 6 2.64 -20.35 40.88
CA ASP A 6 3.58 -21.00 39.95
C ASP A 6 2.95 -22.05 39.00
N TYR A 7 1.62 -22.04 38.79
CA TYR A 7 0.95 -23.02 37.93
C TYR A 7 1.54 -23.08 36.53
N LEU A 8 1.84 -21.92 35.92
CA LEU A 8 2.39 -21.88 34.57
C LEU A 8 3.79 -22.52 34.53
N ALA A 9 4.66 -22.20 35.49
CA ALA A 9 6.01 -22.77 35.56
C ALA A 9 5.96 -24.30 35.75
N GLN A 10 5.13 -24.79 36.67
CA GLN A 10 4.94 -26.22 36.90
C GLN A 10 4.34 -26.93 35.68
N TYR A 11 3.36 -26.31 35.01
CA TYR A 11 2.77 -26.84 33.78
C TYR A 11 3.83 -26.96 32.67
N LEU A 12 4.59 -25.90 32.37
CA LEU A 12 5.63 -25.97 31.32
C LEU A 12 6.73 -26.97 31.68
N LYS A 13 7.10 -27.11 32.95
CA LYS A 13 8.06 -28.13 33.43
C LYS A 13 7.57 -29.56 33.18
N SER A 14 6.25 -29.80 33.17
CA SER A 14 5.67 -31.10 32.82
C SER A 14 5.71 -31.42 31.32
N GLN A 15 5.92 -30.41 30.47
CA GLN A 15 5.81 -30.53 29.02
C GLN A 15 7.19 -30.65 28.36
N SER A 16 7.48 -31.82 27.79
CA SER A 16 8.77 -32.12 27.14
C SER A 16 9.15 -31.18 25.99
N ARG A 17 8.19 -30.46 25.38
CA ARG A 17 8.45 -29.44 24.36
C ARG A 17 8.99 -28.11 24.91
N PHE A 18 8.74 -27.84 26.20
CA PHE A 18 9.13 -26.61 26.89
C PHE A 18 10.26 -26.82 27.90
N TYR A 19 10.42 -28.04 28.42
CA TYR A 19 11.43 -28.40 29.41
C TYR A 19 12.16 -29.71 29.08
N ASP A 20 13.49 -29.67 29.09
CA ASP A 20 14.36 -30.84 29.06
C ASP A 20 15.02 -31.05 30.43
N GLN A 21 14.61 -32.12 31.13
CA GLN A 21 15.10 -32.49 32.46
C GLN A 21 16.62 -32.72 32.51
N ASN A 22 17.26 -33.09 31.39
CA ASN A 22 18.69 -33.33 31.31
C ASN A 22 19.47 -32.13 30.73
N GLY A 23 18.78 -31.08 30.26
CA GLY A 23 19.39 -29.99 29.51
C GLY A 23 20.45 -29.19 30.27
N PHE A 24 20.41 -29.17 31.62
CA PHE A 24 21.44 -28.58 32.45
C PHE A 24 22.70 -29.45 32.59
N ASN A 25 22.55 -30.79 32.59
CA ASN A 25 23.68 -31.72 32.69
C ASN A 25 24.59 -31.66 31.44
N ASP A 26 24.04 -31.30 30.28
CA ASP A 26 24.79 -31.07 29.03
C ASP A 26 25.67 -29.82 29.11
N LEU A 27 25.19 -28.75 29.77
CA LEU A 27 25.90 -27.47 29.89
C LEU A 27 27.11 -27.59 30.81
N ASP A 28 26.95 -28.26 31.96
CA ASP A 28 28.04 -28.56 32.90
C ASP A 28 29.16 -29.40 32.28
N GLN A 29 28.87 -30.20 31.25
CA GLN A 29 29.87 -30.97 30.52
C GLN A 29 30.63 -30.13 29.48
N LEU A 30 29.94 -29.20 28.81
CA LEU A 30 30.56 -28.27 27.86
C LEU A 30 31.54 -27.31 28.55
N GLU A 31 31.15 -26.70 29.68
CA GLU A 31 32.05 -25.83 30.46
C GLU A 31 33.28 -26.59 31.01
N ARG A 32 33.15 -27.91 31.26
CA ARG A 32 34.28 -28.76 31.64
C ARG A 32 35.16 -29.15 30.46
N SER A 33 34.60 -29.33 29.26
CA SER A 33 35.38 -29.72 28.07
C SER A 33 36.27 -28.60 27.51
N ASP A 34 35.87 -27.33 27.60
CA ASP A 34 36.70 -26.19 27.17
C ASP A 34 37.89 -25.91 28.12
N SER A 35 38.00 -26.63 29.23
CA SER A 35 39.04 -26.41 30.24
C SER A 35 40.41 -27.02 29.91
N THR A 36 40.57 -27.77 28.81
CA THR A 36 41.78 -28.59 28.58
C THR A 36 42.82 -28.07 27.59
N ASP A 37 42.58 -27.04 26.76
CA ASP A 37 43.53 -26.71 25.66
C ASP A 37 43.90 -25.22 25.45
N SER A 38 43.72 -24.36 26.46
CA SER A 38 44.16 -22.94 26.36
C SER A 38 44.71 -22.29 27.64
N ILE A 39 44.54 -22.92 28.81
CA ILE A 39 44.88 -22.32 30.12
C ILE A 39 46.37 -22.57 30.49
N GLN A 40 47.29 -22.13 29.62
CA GLN A 40 48.71 -21.99 29.97
C GLN A 40 49.36 -20.66 29.55
N LYS A 41 48.68 -19.78 28.79
CA LYS A 41 49.26 -18.50 28.34
C LYS A 41 48.66 -17.22 28.95
N MET A 42 47.57 -17.28 29.72
CA MET A 42 46.94 -16.08 30.34
C MET A 42 46.83 -16.14 31.88
N ALA A 43 47.58 -17.02 32.54
CA ALA A 43 47.53 -17.24 34.00
C ALA A 43 48.12 -16.10 34.89
N LYS A 44 47.91 -14.83 34.52
CA LYS A 44 48.28 -13.64 35.32
C LYS A 44 47.17 -12.59 35.48
N SER A 45 45.99 -12.74 34.86
CA SER A 45 44.84 -11.82 35.02
C SER A 45 43.68 -12.37 35.85
N ASP A 46 43.51 -13.69 35.96
CA ASP A 46 42.24 -14.31 36.38
C ASP A 46 41.93 -14.24 37.89
N ASN A 47 42.87 -13.74 38.71
CA ASN A 47 42.66 -13.59 40.15
C ASN A 47 41.72 -12.43 40.53
N LEU A 48 41.33 -11.55 39.59
CA LEU A 48 40.20 -10.63 39.80
C LEU A 48 38.85 -11.30 39.48
N VAL A 49 38.76 -12.07 38.39
CA VAL A 49 37.49 -12.65 37.91
C VAL A 49 36.97 -13.71 38.88
N LYS A 50 37.83 -14.63 39.34
CA LYS A 50 37.43 -15.68 40.30
C LYS A 50 36.96 -15.16 41.67
N LYS A 51 37.21 -13.89 42.01
CA LYS A 51 36.77 -13.29 43.27
C LYS A 51 35.40 -12.59 43.19
N VAL A 52 34.88 -12.39 41.98
CA VAL A 52 33.56 -11.76 41.72
C VAL A 52 32.46 -12.83 41.61
N PHE A 53 32.74 -13.96 40.98
CA PHE A 53 31.71 -14.98 40.68
C PHE A 53 31.31 -15.91 41.84
N THR A 54 32.03 -15.92 42.96
CA THR A 54 31.69 -16.78 44.12
C THR A 54 31.20 -16.02 45.34
N LYS A 55 30.65 -14.80 45.18
CA LYS A 55 30.14 -14.03 46.34
C LYS A 55 28.92 -13.13 46.14
N ASN A 56 28.33 -13.08 44.94
CA ASN A 56 27.07 -12.38 44.69
C ASN A 56 25.98 -13.33 44.15
N GLU A 57 25.73 -14.44 44.85
CA GLU A 57 24.36 -14.98 44.94
C GLU A 57 23.51 -14.06 45.82
N THR A 58 23.36 -12.80 45.38
CA THR A 58 22.44 -11.85 45.99
C THR A 58 21.03 -12.20 45.52
N LYS A 59 20.36 -13.06 46.29
CA LYS A 59 18.90 -13.21 46.43
C LYS A 59 18.08 -12.53 45.31
N CYS A 60 17.83 -13.27 44.24
CA CYS A 60 16.75 -12.96 43.32
C CYS A 60 15.53 -13.81 43.72
N ASP A 61 14.97 -13.52 44.91
CA ASP A 61 13.92 -14.30 45.59
C ASP A 61 12.53 -14.21 44.87
N THR A 62 12.50 -13.85 43.58
CA THR A 62 11.31 -13.39 42.83
C THR A 62 11.07 -14.09 41.49
N PHE A 63 11.92 -15.04 41.09
CA PHE A 63 11.74 -15.84 39.89
C PHE A 63 11.48 -17.30 40.22
N SER A 64 10.54 -17.90 39.50
CA SER A 64 10.35 -19.36 39.49
C SER A 64 11.59 -20.10 38.97
N GLU A 65 11.61 -21.41 39.20
CA GLU A 65 12.69 -22.32 38.79
C GLU A 65 13.08 -22.16 37.30
N TRP A 66 14.38 -22.22 37.01
CA TRP A 66 14.88 -22.11 35.65
C TRP A 66 14.46 -23.31 34.79
N LEU A 67 13.86 -23.01 33.64
CA LEU A 67 13.50 -23.98 32.61
C LEU A 67 14.48 -23.86 31.44
N ILE A 68 14.71 -24.98 30.75
CA ILE A 68 15.54 -25.06 29.55
C ILE A 68 14.82 -25.84 28.46
N THR A 69 14.73 -25.28 27.25
CA THR A 69 14.09 -25.98 26.13
C THR A 69 14.91 -27.19 25.69
N PRO A 70 14.29 -28.18 25.03
CA PRO A 70 14.99 -29.18 24.23
C PRO A 70 15.96 -28.54 23.23
N LYS A 71 16.96 -29.31 22.82
CA LYS A 71 17.93 -28.90 21.79
C LYS A 71 17.22 -28.78 20.44
N MET A 72 17.27 -27.59 19.85
CA MET A 72 16.63 -27.33 18.56
C MET A 72 17.54 -27.73 17.40
N ILE A 73 17.02 -27.72 16.16
CA ILE A 73 17.73 -28.16 14.93
C ILE A 73 19.11 -27.48 14.77
N HIS A 74 19.22 -26.20 15.15
CA HIS A 74 20.46 -25.42 15.09
C HIS A 74 21.38 -25.59 16.32
N GLY A 75 21.14 -26.60 17.16
CA GLY A 75 21.95 -26.94 18.32
C GLY A 75 21.78 -26.04 19.55
N LYS A 76 21.10 -24.89 19.42
CA LYS A 76 20.81 -23.98 20.53
C LYS A 76 19.74 -24.53 21.49
N ARG A 77 19.81 -24.11 22.74
CA ARG A 77 18.80 -24.25 23.79
C ARG A 77 18.45 -22.86 24.33
N ILE A 78 17.25 -22.67 24.86
CA ILE A 78 16.79 -21.42 25.47
C ILE A 78 16.61 -21.68 26.96
N LYS A 79 17.37 -20.96 27.79
CA LYS A 79 17.21 -20.95 29.25
C LYS A 79 16.33 -19.75 29.63
N TYR A 80 15.25 -20.00 30.36
CA TYR A 80 14.25 -19.01 30.73
C TYR A 80 13.69 -19.27 32.13
N CYS A 81 13.09 -18.26 32.75
CA CYS A 81 12.35 -18.37 34.00
C CYS A 81 11.07 -17.53 33.90
N ILE A 82 10.08 -17.80 34.74
CA ILE A 82 8.79 -17.09 34.73
C ILE A 82 8.69 -16.19 35.95
N LYS A 83 8.26 -14.95 35.74
CA LYS A 83 7.76 -14.05 36.78
C LYS A 83 6.24 -13.99 36.63
N GLU A 84 5.51 -14.73 37.47
CA GLU A 84 4.05 -14.72 37.46
C GLU A 84 3.54 -13.48 38.22
N TYR A 85 2.53 -12.81 37.67
CA TYR A 85 1.96 -11.62 38.30
C TYR A 85 0.89 -12.01 39.31
N ASN A 86 0.96 -11.42 40.51
CA ASN A 86 -0.09 -11.53 41.51
C ASN A 86 -0.75 -10.15 41.74
N PRO A 87 -2.08 -10.00 41.56
CA PRO A 87 -2.97 -10.97 40.91
C PRO A 87 -2.64 -11.12 39.40
N LEU A 88 -3.07 -12.23 38.81
CA LEU A 88 -3.22 -12.35 37.37
C LEU A 88 -4.43 -11.52 36.92
N LEU A 89 -4.31 -10.82 35.79
CA LEU A 89 -5.33 -9.92 35.27
C LEU A 89 -5.93 -10.45 33.97
N ASP A 90 -7.24 -10.33 33.84
CA ASP A 90 -7.89 -10.31 32.53
C ASP A 90 -7.51 -9.00 31.83
N SER A 91 -7.11 -9.10 30.55
CA SER A 91 -6.68 -7.96 29.76
C SER A 91 -7.70 -6.83 29.64
N CYS A 92 -9.01 -7.10 29.79
CA CYS A 92 -10.02 -6.04 29.81
C CYS A 92 -9.95 -5.12 31.05
N ASN A 93 -9.20 -5.51 32.10
CA ASN A 93 -8.98 -4.73 33.31
C ASN A 93 -7.58 -4.08 33.39
N ILE A 94 -6.74 -4.24 32.36
CA ILE A 94 -5.39 -3.67 32.33
C ILE A 94 -5.44 -2.16 32.09
N ASP A 95 -4.68 -1.41 32.88
CA ASP A 95 -4.58 0.05 32.77
C ASP A 95 -3.13 0.56 32.57
N MET A 96 -2.94 1.87 32.77
CA MET A 96 -1.64 2.54 32.59
C MET A 96 -0.64 2.22 33.71
N GLU A 97 -1.09 1.89 34.92
CA GLU A 97 -0.23 1.48 36.04
C GLU A 97 0.32 0.07 35.79
N ASP A 98 -0.49 -0.84 35.22
CA ASP A 98 -0.04 -2.15 34.77
C ASP A 98 1.02 -2.06 33.66
N TRP A 99 0.85 -1.16 32.69
CA TRP A 99 1.90 -0.90 31.69
C TRP A 99 3.19 -0.39 32.34
N VAL A 100 3.09 0.49 33.35
CA VAL A 100 4.24 0.98 34.12
C VAL A 100 4.92 -0.15 34.90
N LYS A 101 4.17 -1.10 35.46
CA LYS A 101 4.67 -2.31 36.11
C LYS A 101 5.47 -3.17 35.13
N ILE A 102 4.91 -3.48 33.95
CA ILE A 102 5.59 -4.29 32.94
C ILE A 102 6.90 -3.66 32.47
N VAL A 103 6.92 -2.35 32.16
CA VAL A 103 8.18 -1.70 31.73
C VAL A 103 9.19 -1.52 32.86
N THR A 104 8.74 -1.45 34.11
CA THR A 104 9.63 -1.44 35.28
C THR A 104 10.29 -2.79 35.47
N ASP A 105 9.54 -3.89 35.36
CA ASP A 105 10.09 -5.24 35.40
C ASP A 105 11.12 -5.48 34.27
N ILE A 106 10.82 -5.03 33.05
CA ILE A 106 11.76 -5.11 31.92
C ILE A 106 13.03 -4.28 32.21
N GLU A 107 12.91 -3.11 32.84
CA GLU A 107 14.03 -2.24 33.18
C GLU A 107 14.94 -2.83 34.26
N GLU A 108 14.37 -3.32 35.36
CA GLU A 108 15.11 -3.95 36.46
C GLU A 108 15.90 -5.18 36.00
N HIS A 109 15.35 -5.92 35.04
CA HIS A 109 15.92 -7.17 34.54
C HIS A 109 16.66 -7.01 33.19
N TYR A 110 16.77 -5.79 32.66
CA TYR A 110 17.30 -5.51 31.31
C TYR A 110 18.73 -6.02 31.08
N HIS A 111 19.55 -6.05 32.13
CA HIS A 111 20.92 -6.54 32.07
C HIS A 111 21.05 -8.06 32.26
N HIS A 112 20.01 -8.74 32.75
CA HIS A 112 20.04 -10.16 33.13
C HIS A 112 19.51 -11.11 32.05
N PHE A 113 18.68 -10.62 31.11
CA PHE A 113 18.05 -11.43 30.06
C PHE A 113 18.30 -10.86 28.67
N ASP A 114 18.50 -11.71 27.65
CA ASP A 114 18.73 -11.29 26.26
C ASP A 114 17.47 -10.79 25.55
N ALA A 115 16.29 -11.28 25.98
CA ALA A 115 14.98 -10.93 25.45
C ALA A 115 13.90 -11.11 26.54
N PHE A 116 12.71 -10.56 26.29
CA PHE A 116 11.56 -10.59 27.20
C PHE A 116 10.31 -11.09 26.48
N LEU A 117 9.56 -11.97 27.14
CA LEU A 117 8.21 -12.38 26.73
C LEU A 117 7.21 -11.82 27.73
N VAL A 118 6.14 -11.20 27.22
CA VAL A 118 4.99 -10.72 28.01
C VAL A 118 3.80 -11.56 27.62
N LEU A 119 3.32 -12.39 28.55
CA LEU A 119 2.11 -13.18 28.37
C LEU A 119 0.90 -12.32 28.75
N HIS A 120 -0.07 -12.22 27.85
CA HIS A 120 -1.11 -11.19 27.91
C HIS A 120 -2.44 -11.72 27.36
N GLY A 121 -3.56 -11.34 27.99
CA GLY A 121 -4.90 -11.63 27.44
C GLY A 121 -5.12 -10.89 26.10
N THR A 122 -5.96 -11.44 25.21
CA THR A 122 -5.96 -10.94 23.82
C THR A 122 -6.71 -9.62 23.62
N ASP A 123 -7.64 -9.25 24.50
CA ASP A 123 -8.57 -8.13 24.23
C ASP A 123 -7.90 -6.75 24.15
N THR A 124 -6.91 -6.48 25.00
CA THR A 124 -6.17 -5.21 25.00
C THR A 124 -4.70 -5.35 24.57
N MET A 125 -4.28 -6.52 24.08
CA MET A 125 -2.88 -6.81 23.73
C MET A 125 -2.27 -5.79 22.75
N ALA A 126 -3.05 -5.30 21.79
CA ALA A 126 -2.62 -4.28 20.83
C ALA A 126 -2.35 -2.90 21.49
N TYR A 127 -3.14 -2.53 22.51
CA TYR A 127 -2.89 -1.32 23.30
C TYR A 127 -1.60 -1.47 24.10
N THR A 128 -1.41 -2.59 24.82
CA THR A 128 -0.18 -2.86 25.59
C THR A 128 1.05 -2.89 24.68
N ALA A 129 0.97 -3.55 23.51
CA ALA A 129 2.07 -3.59 22.54
C ALA A 129 2.42 -2.20 21.99
N SER A 130 1.42 -1.33 21.82
CA SER A 130 1.62 0.05 21.40
C SER A 130 2.23 0.91 22.53
N ALA A 131 1.67 0.86 23.74
CA ALA A 131 2.15 1.63 24.90
C ALA A 131 3.62 1.29 25.23
N LEU A 132 3.94 0.01 25.37
CA LEU A 132 5.29 -0.46 25.66
C LEU A 132 6.30 -0.02 24.59
N SER A 133 5.88 0.09 23.32
CA SER A 133 6.75 0.56 22.23
C SER A 133 7.24 2.00 22.44
N PHE A 134 6.38 2.90 22.94
CA PHE A 134 6.77 4.27 23.26
C PHE A 134 7.56 4.37 24.57
N MET A 135 7.12 3.62 25.59
CA MET A 135 7.70 3.59 26.93
C MET A 135 9.13 3.00 26.94
N LEU A 136 9.40 1.92 26.20
CA LEU A 136 10.72 1.27 26.14
C LEU A 136 11.64 1.98 25.14
N LYS A 137 12.28 3.07 25.57
CA LYS A 137 13.12 3.93 24.72
C LYS A 137 14.50 3.30 24.53
N ASN A 138 15.04 3.44 23.32
CA ASN A 138 16.36 2.89 22.94
C ASN A 138 16.48 1.39 23.24
N LEU A 139 15.39 0.66 22.98
CA LEU A 139 15.34 -0.79 23.13
C LEU A 139 16.34 -1.45 22.15
N GLY A 140 17.29 -2.22 22.68
CA GLY A 140 18.28 -3.00 21.91
C GLY A 140 18.08 -4.52 22.02
N LYS A 141 16.96 -4.96 22.60
CA LYS A 141 16.62 -6.36 22.92
C LYS A 141 15.19 -6.65 22.49
N THR A 142 14.86 -7.92 22.28
CA THR A 142 13.52 -8.31 21.82
C THR A 142 12.52 -8.34 22.96
N VAL A 143 11.36 -7.73 22.72
CA VAL A 143 10.20 -7.82 23.61
C VAL A 143 9.05 -8.37 22.76
N ILE A 144 8.57 -9.56 23.10
CA ILE A 144 7.44 -10.20 22.39
C ILE A 144 6.24 -10.28 23.33
N ILE A 145 5.12 -9.71 22.91
CA ILE A 145 3.83 -9.91 23.56
C ILE A 145 3.10 -11.05 22.85
N THR A 146 2.58 -12.00 23.62
CA THR A 146 1.83 -13.14 23.08
C THR A 146 0.79 -13.64 24.08
N GLY A 147 -0.07 -14.56 23.64
CA GLY A 147 -1.19 -15.09 24.42
C GLY A 147 -1.92 -16.17 23.62
N SER A 148 -3.20 -16.39 23.90
CA SER A 148 -4.02 -17.37 23.17
C SER A 148 -5.50 -17.03 23.19
N GLN A 149 -6.27 -17.60 22.26
CA GLN A 149 -7.73 -17.62 22.33
C GLN A 149 -8.23 -18.74 23.24
N VAL A 150 -7.53 -19.88 23.28
CA VAL A 150 -7.88 -21.03 24.12
C VAL A 150 -6.82 -21.22 25.22
N PRO A 151 -7.22 -21.46 26.49
CA PRO A 151 -6.27 -21.69 27.58
C PRO A 151 -5.30 -22.85 27.34
N LEU A 152 -4.08 -22.73 27.85
CA LEU A 152 -3.02 -23.75 27.74
C LEU A 152 -3.42 -25.11 28.36
N SER A 153 -4.36 -25.12 29.31
CA SER A 153 -4.90 -26.33 29.96
C SER A 153 -5.78 -27.18 29.05
N GLU A 154 -6.33 -26.62 27.96
CA GLU A 154 -7.23 -27.32 27.05
C GLU A 154 -6.47 -28.18 26.03
N VAL A 155 -7.04 -29.32 25.64
CA VAL A 155 -6.37 -30.30 24.75
C VAL A 155 -6.07 -29.72 23.35
N ARG A 156 -6.96 -28.87 22.81
CA ARG A 156 -6.78 -28.20 21.52
C ARG A 156 -6.72 -26.69 21.74
N ASN A 157 -5.51 -26.16 21.87
CA ASN A 157 -5.27 -24.74 22.07
C ASN A 157 -4.23 -24.17 21.08
N ASP A 158 -4.24 -22.86 20.91
CA ASP A 158 -3.23 -22.08 20.19
C ASP A 158 -2.08 -21.60 21.09
N ALA A 159 -2.25 -21.67 22.42
CA ALA A 159 -1.27 -21.23 23.41
C ALA A 159 0.09 -21.93 23.28
N VAL A 160 0.10 -23.23 22.99
CA VAL A 160 1.36 -23.99 22.83
C VAL A 160 2.20 -23.45 21.68
N GLU A 161 1.61 -23.23 20.51
CA GLU A 161 2.35 -22.79 19.32
C GLU A 161 2.71 -21.30 19.42
N ASN A 162 1.82 -20.46 19.97
CA ASN A 162 2.09 -19.05 20.23
C ASN A 162 3.26 -18.87 21.22
N LEU A 163 3.25 -19.58 22.36
CA LEU A 163 4.32 -19.52 23.36
C LEU A 163 5.64 -20.09 22.84
N LEU A 164 5.62 -21.25 22.18
CA LEU A 164 6.82 -21.90 21.67
C LEU A 164 7.45 -21.08 20.54
N GLY A 165 6.65 -20.54 19.62
CA GLY A 165 7.12 -19.66 18.56
C GLY A 165 7.72 -18.35 19.09
N ALA A 166 7.09 -17.73 20.10
CA ALA A 166 7.64 -16.55 20.76
C ALA A 166 9.00 -16.85 21.44
N LEU A 167 9.10 -17.96 22.18
CA LEU A 167 10.36 -18.40 22.80
C LEU A 167 11.44 -18.62 21.73
N ILE A 168 11.15 -19.39 20.68
CA ILE A 168 12.07 -19.66 19.57
C ILE A 168 12.59 -18.36 18.97
N ILE A 169 11.72 -17.41 18.65
CA ILE A 169 12.09 -16.14 18.04
C ILE A 169 13.00 -15.33 18.97
N ALA A 170 12.58 -15.13 20.23
CA ALA A 170 13.33 -14.35 21.22
C ALA A 170 14.71 -14.94 21.54
N GLY A 171 14.85 -16.27 21.53
CA GLY A 171 16.11 -16.96 21.80
C GLY A 171 17.07 -17.06 20.60
N HIS A 172 16.60 -16.77 19.38
CA HIS A 172 17.41 -16.91 18.15
C HIS A 172 17.69 -15.59 17.45
N TYR A 173 16.83 -14.58 17.57
CA TYR A 173 16.91 -13.32 16.84
C TYR A 173 16.91 -12.12 17.78
N ILE A 174 17.79 -11.14 17.50
CA ILE A 174 17.76 -9.83 18.14
C ILE A 174 16.97 -8.90 17.23
N ILE A 175 15.68 -8.75 17.55
CA ILE A 175 14.74 -7.80 16.97
C ILE A 175 14.55 -6.68 18.01
N PRO A 176 15.14 -5.48 17.84
CA PRO A 176 15.18 -4.43 18.87
C PRO A 176 13.86 -3.62 18.94
N GLU A 177 12.73 -4.32 19.03
CA GLU A 177 11.38 -3.76 19.01
C GLU A 177 10.46 -4.44 20.02
N VAL A 178 9.38 -3.74 20.37
CA VAL A 178 8.19 -4.36 20.98
C VAL A 178 7.34 -4.94 19.85
N THR A 179 7.12 -6.25 19.91
CA THR A 179 6.50 -7.06 18.86
C THR A 179 5.32 -7.84 19.43
N LEU A 180 4.41 -8.28 18.55
CA LEU A 180 3.28 -9.14 18.90
C LEU A 180 3.43 -10.43 18.10
N PHE A 181 3.45 -11.58 18.77
CA PHE A 181 3.49 -12.89 18.11
C PHE A 181 2.17 -13.63 18.27
N PHE A 182 1.54 -13.99 17.15
CA PHE A 182 0.30 -14.75 17.12
C PHE A 182 0.18 -15.51 15.80
N ASN A 183 -0.31 -16.75 15.83
CA ASN A 183 -0.64 -17.55 14.63
C ASN A 183 0.47 -17.54 13.56
N ASN A 184 1.69 -17.95 13.95
CA ASN A 184 2.86 -18.05 13.09
C ASN A 184 3.35 -16.73 12.45
N LYS A 185 2.87 -15.57 12.93
CA LYS A 185 3.30 -14.23 12.49
C LYS A 185 3.85 -13.43 13.67
N LEU A 186 4.99 -12.78 13.44
CA LEU A 186 5.54 -11.74 14.32
C LEU A 186 5.29 -10.38 13.68
N PHE A 187 4.55 -9.52 14.37
CA PHE A 187 4.22 -8.18 13.92
C PHE A 187 4.96 -7.13 14.74
N ARG A 188 5.14 -5.92 14.19
CA ARG A 188 5.52 -4.74 14.99
C ARG A 188 4.35 -4.38 15.92
N GLY A 189 4.60 -4.30 17.22
CA GLY A 189 3.54 -4.21 18.24
C GLY A 189 2.62 -3.00 18.06
N ASN A 190 3.20 -1.82 17.84
CA ASN A 190 2.49 -0.56 17.59
C ASN A 190 1.82 -0.43 16.20
N ARG A 191 1.72 -1.54 15.46
CA ARG A 191 1.06 -1.64 14.14
C ARG A 191 -0.04 -2.70 14.12
N CYS A 192 -0.36 -3.31 15.27
CA CYS A 192 -1.33 -4.39 15.39
C CYS A 192 -2.71 -3.88 15.80
N CYS A 193 -3.74 -4.62 15.42
CA CYS A 193 -5.06 -4.55 16.03
C CYS A 193 -5.65 -5.97 16.18
N LYS A 194 -6.60 -6.15 17.11
CA LYS A 194 -7.38 -7.40 17.22
C LYS A 194 -8.50 -7.35 16.19
N VAL A 195 -8.51 -8.30 15.26
CA VAL A 195 -9.43 -8.34 14.10
C VAL A 195 -10.47 -9.45 14.20
N ASP A 196 -10.23 -10.46 15.03
CA ASP A 196 -11.13 -11.59 15.24
C ASP A 196 -11.18 -11.94 16.75
N SER A 197 -12.36 -12.31 17.23
CA SER A 197 -12.64 -12.63 18.63
C SER A 197 -12.73 -14.13 18.93
N ILE A 198 -12.63 -14.99 17.91
CA ILE A 198 -12.83 -16.45 18.01
C ILE A 198 -11.70 -17.20 17.32
N ASN A 199 -11.33 -16.80 16.09
CA ASN A 199 -10.34 -17.52 15.30
C ASN A 199 -8.92 -17.32 15.83
N PHE A 200 -8.08 -18.34 15.68
CA PHE A 200 -6.65 -18.25 16.03
C PHE A 200 -5.91 -17.17 15.23
N ALA A 201 -6.42 -16.72 14.08
CA ALA A 201 -5.92 -15.55 13.36
C ALA A 201 -6.42 -14.22 13.97
N ALA A 202 -6.32 -14.06 15.29
CA ALA A 202 -6.96 -12.98 16.04
C ALA A 202 -6.36 -11.59 15.81
N PHE A 203 -5.10 -11.50 15.39
CA PHE A 203 -4.38 -10.24 15.18
C PHE A 203 -3.84 -10.13 13.77
N GLU A 204 -3.86 -8.91 13.25
CA GLU A 204 -3.21 -8.54 12.00
C GLU A 204 -2.50 -7.20 12.14
N SER A 205 -1.61 -6.92 11.20
CA SER A 205 -1.05 -5.59 11.00
C SER A 205 -1.55 -5.01 9.68
N PRO A 206 -2.47 -4.02 9.69
CA PRO A 206 -3.17 -3.67 8.47
C PRO A 206 -2.29 -2.97 7.43
N ASN A 207 -1.42 -2.07 7.88
CA ASN A 207 -0.69 -1.12 7.03
C ASN A 207 0.79 -1.48 6.78
N ILE A 208 1.36 -2.47 7.49
CA ILE A 208 2.72 -2.99 7.27
C ILE A 208 2.70 -4.53 7.32
N PRO A 209 3.50 -5.26 6.52
CA PRO A 209 3.61 -6.72 6.65
C PRO A 209 4.19 -7.16 8.01
N PRO A 210 4.02 -8.45 8.39
CA PRO A 210 4.74 -9.04 9.52
C PRO A 210 6.25 -8.88 9.39
N LEU A 211 6.95 -8.74 10.51
CA LEU A 211 8.41 -8.73 10.59
C LEU A 211 9.00 -10.13 10.36
N VAL A 212 8.30 -11.17 10.81
CA VAL A 212 8.65 -12.58 10.57
C VAL A 212 7.36 -13.37 10.32
N GLN A 213 7.40 -14.32 9.39
CA GLN A 213 6.41 -15.38 9.28
C GLN A 213 7.13 -16.71 9.45
N VAL A 214 6.63 -17.62 10.29
CA VAL A 214 7.32 -18.89 10.54
C VAL A 214 7.43 -19.67 9.22
N GLY A 215 8.66 -19.87 8.75
CA GLY A 215 8.99 -20.41 7.42
C GLY A 215 9.69 -19.42 6.47
N VAL A 216 9.57 -18.11 6.68
CA VAL A 216 10.21 -17.05 5.87
C VAL A 216 10.73 -15.92 6.78
N TYR A 217 12.06 -15.76 6.86
CA TYR A 217 12.70 -14.72 7.67
C TYR A 217 12.99 -13.45 6.85
N ILE A 218 12.48 -12.29 7.32
CA ILE A 218 12.64 -11.00 6.65
C ILE A 218 13.72 -10.15 7.36
N GLY A 219 14.99 -10.49 7.11
CA GLY A 219 16.13 -9.56 7.22
C GLY A 219 16.52 -9.03 8.62
N LYS A 220 17.61 -8.26 8.65
CA LYS A 220 18.14 -7.64 9.89
C LYS A 220 17.41 -6.34 10.21
N LEU A 221 16.75 -6.30 11.37
CA LEU A 221 16.32 -5.07 12.03
C LEU A 221 17.45 -4.58 12.94
N ALA A 222 17.95 -3.36 12.71
CA ALA A 222 19.03 -2.76 13.49
C ALA A 222 18.49 -1.75 14.52
N PRO A 223 19.16 -1.53 15.66
CA PRO A 223 18.77 -0.48 16.61
C PRO A 223 18.86 0.91 15.96
N ASN A 224 17.78 1.69 16.04
CA ASN A 224 17.71 3.02 15.41
C ASN A 224 18.57 4.11 16.08
N ALA A 225 19.19 3.82 17.22
CA ALA A 225 20.07 4.76 17.93
C ALA A 225 21.11 4.02 18.77
N ILE A 226 22.34 4.56 18.83
CA ILE A 226 23.36 4.16 19.80
C ILE A 226 23.12 4.96 21.08
N ALA A 227 22.17 4.51 21.91
CA ALA A 227 21.79 5.17 23.15
C ALA A 227 21.45 4.15 24.24
N LYS A 228 21.61 4.52 25.51
CA LYS A 228 21.24 3.64 26.64
C LYS A 228 19.71 3.45 26.68
N PHE A 229 19.29 2.21 26.91
CA PHE A 229 17.89 1.86 27.21
C PHE A 229 17.34 2.67 28.41
N VAL A 230 16.08 3.11 28.31
CA VAL A 230 15.36 3.88 29.35
C VAL A 230 13.87 3.51 29.32
N ALA A 231 13.28 3.14 30.47
CA ALA A 231 11.82 3.02 30.58
C ALA A 231 11.15 4.38 30.89
N GLY A 232 10.25 4.82 30.02
CA GLY A 232 9.35 5.95 30.24
C GLY A 232 8.12 5.52 31.02
N LYS A 233 8.04 5.90 32.30
CA LYS A 233 7.01 5.45 33.26
C LYS A 233 5.88 6.48 33.46
N LYS A 234 5.51 7.22 32.41
CA LYS A 234 4.48 8.26 32.48
C LYS A 234 3.54 8.19 31.29
N MET A 235 2.25 8.19 31.58
CA MET A 235 1.11 8.22 30.67
C MET A 235 0.09 9.21 31.26
N ASP A 236 -0.73 9.86 30.44
CA ASP A 236 -1.83 10.70 30.92
C ASP A 236 -3.19 10.02 30.60
N PRO A 237 -4.05 9.76 31.61
CA PRO A 237 -5.33 9.09 31.41
C PRO A 237 -6.42 10.00 30.81
N ASN A 238 -6.20 11.31 30.70
CA ASN A 238 -7.19 12.27 30.17
C ASN A 238 -7.18 12.29 28.63
N VAL A 239 -7.25 11.12 28.01
CA VAL A 239 -7.35 10.92 26.56
C VAL A 239 -8.54 10.02 26.21
N GLY A 240 -9.03 10.09 24.97
CA GLY A 240 -10.11 9.21 24.52
C GLY A 240 -10.17 9.03 23.01
N THR A 241 -10.95 8.06 22.55
CA THR A 241 -11.28 7.82 21.14
C THR A 241 -12.71 8.28 20.84
N LEU A 242 -12.89 9.10 19.81
CA LEU A 242 -14.21 9.53 19.34
C LEU A 242 -14.43 9.05 17.90
N ARG A 243 -15.25 8.01 17.74
CA ARG A 243 -15.66 7.51 16.43
C ARG A 243 -16.84 8.29 15.89
N LEU A 244 -16.68 8.95 14.75
CA LEU A 244 -17.78 9.65 14.09
C LEU A 244 -18.74 8.67 13.41
N PHE A 245 -20.04 8.91 13.50
CA PHE A 245 -21.06 8.18 12.74
C PHE A 245 -22.07 9.17 12.13
N PRO A 246 -22.74 8.83 11.01
CA PRO A 246 -23.71 9.72 10.39
C PRO A 246 -24.83 10.08 11.37
N GLY A 247 -25.01 11.39 11.63
CA GLY A 247 -26.00 11.88 12.59
C GLY A 247 -25.50 12.10 14.02
N ILE A 248 -24.22 11.88 14.33
CA ILE A 248 -23.64 12.31 15.61
C ILE A 248 -23.88 13.81 15.84
N THR A 249 -24.33 14.18 17.04
CA THR A 249 -24.80 15.54 17.32
C THR A 249 -23.67 16.46 17.79
N GLU A 250 -23.79 17.75 17.46
CA GLU A 250 -22.92 18.82 17.97
C GLU A 250 -22.84 18.81 19.50
N ALA A 251 -23.95 18.53 20.18
CA ALA A 251 -24.02 18.42 21.64
C ALA A 251 -23.21 17.23 22.18
N ALA A 252 -23.25 16.06 21.51
CA ALA A 252 -22.46 14.89 21.89
C ALA A 252 -20.96 15.17 21.71
N ILE A 253 -20.55 15.76 20.58
CA ILE A 253 -19.16 16.15 20.32
C ILE A 253 -18.68 17.18 21.36
N ARG A 254 -19.48 18.22 21.63
CA ARG A 254 -19.18 19.24 22.65
C ARG A 254 -19.02 18.64 24.05
N SER A 255 -19.90 17.71 24.43
CA SER A 255 -19.83 17.01 25.71
C SER A 255 -18.58 16.14 25.82
N PHE A 256 -18.26 15.38 24.77
CA PHE A 256 -17.07 14.52 24.73
C PHE A 256 -15.77 15.34 24.84
N LEU A 257 -15.68 16.48 24.16
CA LEU A 257 -14.50 17.36 24.16
C LEU A 257 -14.42 18.32 25.36
N SER A 258 -15.21 18.08 26.42
CA SER A 258 -15.20 18.91 27.62
C SER A 258 -14.03 18.56 28.57
N PRO A 259 -13.59 19.49 29.44
CA PRO A 259 -12.61 19.19 30.48
C PRO A 259 -13.07 18.01 31.38
N PRO A 260 -12.17 17.13 31.85
CA PRO A 260 -10.71 17.31 31.92
C PRO A 260 -9.92 16.80 30.69
N LEU A 261 -10.57 16.43 29.58
CA LEU A 261 -9.91 15.84 28.41
C LEU A 261 -8.76 16.72 27.88
N LYS A 262 -7.58 16.11 27.67
CA LYS A 262 -6.35 16.75 27.14
C LYS A 262 -6.00 16.30 25.72
N GLY A 263 -6.50 15.15 25.28
CA GLY A 263 -6.28 14.65 23.93
C GLY A 263 -7.41 13.75 23.44
N VAL A 264 -7.62 13.73 22.13
CA VAL A 264 -8.60 12.86 21.49
C VAL A 264 -8.06 12.29 20.18
N VAL A 265 -8.30 10.99 19.98
CA VAL A 265 -8.17 10.33 18.68
C VAL A 265 -9.54 10.35 18.02
N LEU A 266 -9.67 11.12 16.96
CA LEU A 266 -10.89 11.27 16.17
C LEU A 266 -10.85 10.28 15.01
N GLU A 267 -11.73 9.28 15.04
CA GLU A 267 -11.84 8.31 13.93
C GLU A 267 -12.85 8.84 12.89
N THR A 268 -12.39 9.08 11.66
CA THR A 268 -13.15 9.74 10.60
C THR A 268 -13.28 8.88 9.33
N TYR A 269 -14.02 9.34 8.33
CA TYR A 269 -14.39 8.51 7.17
C TYR A 269 -13.32 8.50 6.08
N GLY A 270 -13.06 7.32 5.50
CA GLY A 270 -12.20 7.18 4.32
C GLY A 270 -10.79 7.73 4.55
N SER A 271 -10.37 8.69 3.73
CA SER A 271 -9.05 9.34 3.80
C SER A 271 -8.89 10.41 4.89
N GLY A 272 -9.81 10.50 5.85
CA GLY A 272 -9.74 11.45 6.97
C GLY A 272 -10.87 12.48 7.05
N ASN A 273 -12.03 12.20 6.43
CA ASN A 273 -13.08 13.19 6.19
C ASN A 273 -14.10 13.26 7.32
N ILE A 274 -14.47 14.49 7.70
CA ILE A 274 -15.60 14.78 8.61
C ILE A 274 -16.80 15.31 7.82
N SER A 275 -18.02 15.02 8.29
CA SER A 275 -19.21 15.69 7.77
C SER A 275 -19.28 17.12 8.32
N ASN A 276 -19.28 18.12 7.44
CA ASN A 276 -19.34 19.54 7.80
C ASN A 276 -20.50 20.28 7.13
N SER A 277 -21.59 19.60 6.77
CA SER A 277 -22.76 20.18 6.07
C SER A 277 -23.50 21.29 6.83
N LYS A 278 -23.11 21.58 8.08
CA LYS A 278 -23.61 22.68 8.92
C LYS A 278 -22.51 23.59 9.50
N GLY A 279 -21.24 23.43 9.09
CA GLY A 279 -20.09 24.26 9.52
C GLY A 279 -19.59 24.07 10.97
N LYS A 280 -20.49 23.81 11.92
CA LYS A 280 -20.22 23.87 13.37
C LYS A 280 -19.33 22.77 13.94
N THR A 281 -19.21 21.62 13.29
CA THR A 281 -18.32 20.54 13.77
C THR A 281 -16.87 21.01 13.79
N LEU A 282 -16.46 21.78 12.78
CA LEU A 282 -15.10 22.30 12.71
C LEU A 282 -14.83 23.38 13.78
N GLU A 283 -15.84 24.19 14.09
CA GLU A 283 -15.80 25.18 15.17
C GLU A 283 -15.63 24.51 16.55
N LEU A 284 -16.34 23.40 16.82
CA LEU A 284 -16.19 22.62 18.05
C LEU A 284 -14.78 22.03 18.22
N LEU A 285 -14.22 21.49 17.14
CA LEU A 285 -12.85 20.97 17.14
C LEU A 285 -11.85 22.10 17.37
N LYS A 286 -12.05 23.25 16.73
CA LYS A 286 -11.21 24.44 16.96
C LYS A 286 -11.31 24.94 18.40
N GLU A 287 -12.51 25.05 18.95
CA GLU A 287 -12.76 25.49 20.33
C GLU A 287 -12.05 24.58 21.36
N ALA A 288 -12.04 23.26 21.11
CA ALA A 288 -11.31 22.29 21.93
C ALA A 288 -9.78 22.40 21.74
N SER A 289 -9.30 22.55 20.51
CA SER A 289 -7.87 22.74 20.22
C SER A 289 -7.33 24.05 20.82
N ASP A 290 -8.11 25.13 20.78
CA ASP A 290 -7.76 26.43 21.37
C ASP A 290 -7.75 26.37 22.92
N ARG A 291 -8.50 25.44 23.54
CA ARG A 291 -8.36 25.09 24.97
C ARG A 291 -7.09 24.26 25.28
N GLY A 292 -6.33 23.83 24.27
CA GLY A 292 -5.17 22.96 24.42
C GLY A 292 -5.44 21.46 24.28
N VAL A 293 -6.64 21.05 23.85
CA VAL A 293 -6.92 19.62 23.55
C VAL A 293 -6.18 19.21 22.27
N VAL A 294 -5.35 18.18 22.34
CA VAL A 294 -4.64 17.65 21.17
C VAL A 294 -5.55 16.69 20.41
N ILE A 295 -6.00 17.11 19.22
CA ILE A 295 -6.93 16.33 18.38
C ILE A 295 -6.16 15.66 17.26
N VAL A 296 -6.22 14.33 17.18
CA VAL A 296 -5.52 13.50 16.18
C VAL A 296 -6.54 12.82 15.29
N ASN A 297 -6.50 13.08 13.98
CA ASN A 297 -7.39 12.47 13.00
C ASN A 297 -6.81 11.16 12.45
N ILE A 298 -7.52 10.05 12.61
CA ILE A 298 -7.24 8.76 11.97
C ILE A 298 -8.45 8.25 11.19
N THR A 299 -8.25 7.27 10.32
CA THR A 299 -9.33 6.65 9.56
C THR A 299 -10.03 5.55 10.36
N GLN A 300 -11.34 5.40 10.16
CA GLN A 300 -12.12 4.24 10.59
C GLN A 300 -11.91 3.00 9.71
N CYS A 301 -11.30 3.18 8.53
CA CYS A 301 -11.05 2.09 7.59
C CYS A 301 -9.97 1.16 8.16
N TYR A 302 -10.20 -0.15 8.03
CA TYR A 302 -9.25 -1.17 8.48
C TYR A 302 -7.84 -0.98 7.90
N ARG A 303 -7.74 -0.51 6.65
CA ARG A 303 -6.51 -0.02 6.01
C ARG A 303 -6.73 1.39 5.48
N GLY A 304 -5.69 2.21 5.53
CA GLY A 304 -5.72 3.56 4.97
C GLY A 304 -4.71 4.50 5.61
N ASN A 305 -4.66 5.73 5.10
CA ASN A 305 -3.81 6.80 5.61
C ASN A 305 -4.62 8.11 5.62
N VAL A 306 -4.48 8.88 6.70
CA VAL A 306 -4.97 10.26 6.79
C VAL A 306 -3.80 11.22 6.53
N SER A 307 -3.92 12.00 5.46
CA SER A 307 -2.90 12.97 5.03
C SER A 307 -3.42 14.41 5.13
N ALA A 308 -2.51 15.35 5.38
CA ALA A 308 -2.82 16.78 5.49
C ALA A 308 -3.12 17.47 4.14
N LEU A 309 -3.00 16.76 3.01
CA LEU A 309 -2.96 17.35 1.67
C LEU A 309 -4.35 17.61 1.03
N CYS A 310 -5.40 16.93 1.49
CA CYS A 310 -6.75 17.07 0.92
C CYS A 310 -7.47 18.36 1.36
N GLU A 311 -8.48 18.79 0.61
CA GLU A 311 -9.26 20.00 0.91
C GLU A 311 -9.95 19.94 2.28
N THR A 312 -10.57 18.81 2.63
CA THR A 312 -11.11 18.54 3.98
C THR A 312 -10.04 18.64 5.07
N ALA A 313 -8.80 18.24 4.75
CA ALA A 313 -7.69 18.23 5.70
C ALA A 313 -7.16 19.64 5.97
N ARG A 314 -7.25 20.58 5.02
CA ARG A 314 -6.94 22.00 5.27
C ARG A 314 -7.87 22.61 6.32
N GLY A 315 -9.17 22.30 6.25
CA GLY A 315 -10.15 22.73 7.25
C GLY A 315 -9.77 22.21 8.64
N LEU A 316 -9.56 20.90 8.76
CA LEU A 316 -9.15 20.24 10.00
C LEU A 316 -7.82 20.79 10.57
N SER A 317 -6.82 21.01 9.72
CA SER A 317 -5.56 21.63 10.12
C SER A 317 -5.74 23.06 10.62
N GLY A 318 -6.66 23.84 10.02
CA GLY A 318 -7.03 25.18 10.50
C GLY A 318 -7.76 25.18 11.85
N ALA A 319 -8.42 24.07 12.20
CA ALA A 319 -8.96 23.81 13.53
C ALA A 319 -7.93 23.24 14.53
N GLY A 320 -6.66 23.11 14.14
CA GLY A 320 -5.59 22.59 15.00
C GLY A 320 -5.58 21.07 15.19
N VAL A 321 -6.27 20.34 14.30
CA VAL A 321 -6.27 18.88 14.25
C VAL A 321 -5.05 18.37 13.48
N VAL A 322 -4.31 17.41 14.05
CA VAL A 322 -3.16 16.78 13.38
C VAL A 322 -3.57 15.50 12.66
N ALA A 323 -2.99 15.23 11.49
CA ALA A 323 -3.15 13.97 10.77
C ALA A 323 -2.34 12.85 11.43
N GLY A 324 -2.99 11.73 11.76
CA GLY A 324 -2.37 10.55 12.37
C GLY A 324 -1.77 9.54 11.39
N GLY A 325 -1.75 9.84 10.08
CA GLY A 325 -1.22 8.94 9.06
C GLY A 325 -1.99 7.62 9.00
N ASP A 326 -1.27 6.51 9.04
CA ASP A 326 -1.75 5.13 8.99
C ASP A 326 -1.59 4.38 10.34
N MET A 327 -1.58 5.12 11.46
CA MET A 327 -1.63 4.54 12.81
C MET A 327 -2.97 3.84 13.05
N THR A 328 -2.95 2.75 13.83
CA THR A 328 -4.17 2.14 14.38
C THR A 328 -4.71 2.98 15.55
N SER A 329 -5.98 2.79 15.94
CA SER A 329 -6.60 3.48 17.07
C SER A 329 -5.86 3.24 18.39
N GLU A 330 -5.43 1.99 18.62
CA GLU A 330 -4.66 1.60 19.80
C GLU A 330 -3.33 2.33 19.89
N CYS A 331 -2.63 2.44 18.75
CA CYS A 331 -1.36 3.15 18.69
C CYS A 331 -1.54 4.67 18.81
N ALA A 332 -2.51 5.26 18.11
CA ALA A 332 -2.75 6.70 18.17
C ALA A 332 -3.10 7.15 19.60
N LEU A 333 -3.92 6.36 20.32
CA LEU A 333 -4.34 6.68 21.68
C LEU A 333 -3.18 6.55 22.68
N THR A 334 -2.43 5.45 22.61
CA THR A 334 -1.29 5.21 23.52
C THR A 334 -0.14 6.18 23.27
N LYS A 335 0.17 6.51 22.02
CA LYS A 335 1.13 7.57 21.65
C LYS A 335 0.72 8.92 22.23
N LEU A 336 -0.56 9.29 22.09
CA LEU A 336 -1.10 10.55 22.58
C LEU A 336 -1.02 10.65 24.11
N SER A 337 -1.46 9.59 24.81
CA SER A 337 -1.36 9.48 26.28
C SER A 337 0.09 9.58 26.76
N TYR A 338 1.03 8.89 26.09
CA TYR A 338 2.45 8.91 26.42
C TYR A 338 3.08 10.30 26.23
N LEU A 339 2.77 11.00 25.13
CA LEU A 339 3.31 12.33 24.86
C LEU A 339 2.80 13.37 25.88
N ILE A 340 1.51 13.33 26.22
CA ILE A 340 0.93 14.20 27.26
C ILE A 340 1.52 13.84 28.63
N GLY A 341 1.65 12.54 28.95
CA GLY A 341 2.28 12.05 30.19
C GLY A 341 3.76 12.42 30.35
N CYS A 342 4.48 12.59 29.23
CA CYS A 342 5.84 13.14 29.24
C CYS A 342 5.90 14.65 29.55
N GLY A 343 4.76 15.35 29.59
CA GLY A 343 4.69 16.78 29.90
C GLY A 343 5.02 17.71 28.73
N TYR A 344 4.89 17.23 27.50
CA TYR A 344 5.03 18.09 26.31
C TYR A 344 3.86 19.08 26.18
N SER A 345 4.10 20.26 25.61
CA SER A 345 3.01 21.21 25.32
C SER A 345 2.07 20.66 24.23
N PRO A 346 0.81 21.12 24.14
CA PRO A 346 -0.11 20.67 23.09
C PRO A 346 0.46 20.82 21.68
N GLU A 347 1.26 21.86 21.41
CA GLU A 347 1.93 22.13 20.13
C GLU A 347 2.99 21.07 19.83
N LYS A 348 3.82 20.73 20.83
CA LYS A 348 4.83 19.68 20.68
C LYS A 348 4.20 18.28 20.60
N CYS A 349 3.09 18.06 21.29
CA CYS A 349 2.28 16.85 21.12
C CYS A 349 1.71 16.75 19.70
N ARG A 350 1.11 17.81 19.14
CA ARG A 350 0.66 17.83 17.73
C ARG A 350 1.83 17.52 16.78
N GLU A 351 2.98 18.17 16.95
CA GLU A 351 4.18 17.94 16.13
C GLU A 351 4.65 16.48 16.17
N LEU A 352 4.79 15.90 17.38
CA LEU A 352 5.27 14.53 17.57
C LEU A 352 4.22 13.46 17.20
N MET A 353 2.93 13.77 17.27
CA MET A 353 1.87 12.87 16.79
C MET A 353 1.96 12.63 15.28
N GLY A 354 2.35 13.66 14.49
CA GLY A 354 2.56 13.56 13.04
C GLY A 354 3.89 12.95 12.60
N GLN A 355 4.80 12.59 13.52
CA GLN A 355 6.12 12.01 13.23
C GLN A 355 6.19 10.55 13.69
N SER A 356 6.83 9.67 12.91
CA SER A 356 7.09 8.28 13.33
C SER A 356 8.18 8.25 14.40
N LEU A 357 7.82 7.89 15.63
CA LEU A 357 8.75 7.81 16.77
C LEU A 357 9.29 6.38 16.98
N ARG A 358 8.53 5.37 16.54
CA ARG A 358 8.74 3.94 16.82
C ARG A 358 8.35 3.05 15.63
N GLY A 359 8.26 3.62 14.41
CA GLY A 359 7.87 2.88 13.21
C GLY A 359 6.37 2.56 13.13
N GLU A 360 5.57 3.26 13.93
CA GLU A 360 4.12 3.16 14.10
C GLU A 360 3.31 3.77 12.96
N MET A 361 3.93 4.67 12.20
CA MET A 361 3.34 5.31 11.03
C MET A 361 4.34 5.34 9.89
N THR A 362 3.81 5.25 8.69
CA THR A 362 4.55 5.31 7.43
C THR A 362 4.75 6.78 7.07
N LEU A 363 6.02 7.22 7.10
CA LEU A 363 6.37 8.57 6.71
C LEU A 363 6.18 8.71 5.20
N MET A 364 5.20 9.51 4.78
CA MET A 364 5.16 10.04 3.41
C MET A 364 6.32 11.03 3.28
N HIS A 365 7.39 10.63 2.59
CA HIS A 365 8.44 11.57 2.21
C HIS A 365 7.85 12.61 1.24
N ALA A 366 8.19 13.89 1.41
CA ALA A 366 7.61 14.99 0.62
C ALA A 366 7.92 14.90 -0.89
N ASP A 367 8.89 14.05 -1.28
CA ASP A 367 9.28 13.77 -2.66
C ASP A 367 8.59 12.49 -3.23
N GLN A 368 7.64 11.89 -2.50
CA GLN A 368 6.82 10.77 -2.99
C GLN A 368 5.40 11.22 -3.37
N PRO A 369 4.94 10.95 -4.60
CA PRO A 369 3.54 11.10 -4.96
C PRO A 369 2.64 10.27 -4.05
N SER A 370 1.47 10.82 -3.71
CA SER A 370 0.53 10.29 -2.71
C SER A 370 0.20 8.81 -2.87
N ILE A 371 0.48 8.01 -1.84
CA ILE A 371 0.08 6.60 -1.73
C ILE A 371 -1.45 6.53 -1.52
N ILE A 372 -2.19 6.36 -2.61
CA ILE A 372 -3.55 5.81 -2.59
C ILE A 372 -3.41 4.30 -2.77
N ALA A 373 -3.91 3.53 -1.80
CA ALA A 373 -3.60 2.10 -1.69
C ALA A 373 -4.44 1.23 -2.64
N ASP A 374 -3.91 0.98 -3.83
CA ASP A 374 -4.28 -0.13 -4.70
C ASP A 374 -3.23 -1.28 -4.48
N PRO A 375 -3.58 -2.58 -4.45
CA PRO A 375 -2.60 -3.66 -4.52
C PRO A 375 -1.56 -3.50 -5.65
N ASN A 376 -1.90 -2.85 -6.78
CA ASN A 376 -0.94 -2.46 -7.81
C ASN A 376 0.24 -1.66 -7.25
N THR A 377 -0.01 -0.72 -6.32
CA THR A 377 1.00 0.21 -5.77
C THR A 377 2.18 -0.49 -5.08
N ARG A 378 2.00 -1.71 -4.55
CA ARG A 378 3.12 -2.45 -3.90
C ARG A 378 4.12 -2.98 -4.91
N ALA A 379 3.64 -3.49 -6.05
CA ALA A 379 4.51 -3.99 -7.09
C ALA A 379 5.06 -2.84 -7.96
N THR A 380 4.34 -1.72 -8.16
CA THR A 380 4.94 -0.50 -8.74
C THR A 380 6.10 0.01 -7.89
N THR A 381 5.89 0.14 -6.57
CA THR A 381 6.94 0.58 -5.63
C THR A 381 8.15 -0.36 -5.66
N PHE A 382 7.93 -1.67 -5.79
CA PHE A 382 9.02 -2.64 -5.92
C PHE A 382 9.80 -2.47 -7.24
N VAL A 383 9.12 -2.32 -8.38
CA VAL A 383 9.77 -2.06 -9.68
C VAL A 383 10.59 -0.77 -9.63
N GLN A 384 10.00 0.32 -9.15
CA GLN A 384 10.64 1.63 -9.00
C GLN A 384 11.85 1.56 -8.06
N TYR A 385 11.75 0.85 -6.92
CA TYR A 385 12.85 0.66 -5.98
C TYR A 385 14.02 -0.13 -6.59
N ILE A 386 13.74 -1.23 -7.30
CA ILE A 386 14.78 -2.01 -7.98
C ILE A 386 15.48 -1.17 -9.05
N ALA A 387 14.71 -0.43 -9.88
CA ALA A 387 15.28 0.48 -10.86
C ALA A 387 16.14 1.58 -10.22
N TYR A 388 15.69 2.17 -9.10
CA TYR A 388 16.42 3.19 -8.35
C TYR A 388 17.77 2.70 -7.81
N GLU A 389 17.80 1.54 -7.13
CA GLU A 389 19.06 0.99 -6.59
C GLU A 389 20.06 0.62 -7.70
N ILE A 390 19.59 0.30 -8.92
CA ILE A 390 20.46 0.07 -10.08
C ILE A 390 21.03 1.37 -10.62
N ILE A 391 20.21 2.42 -10.77
CA ILE A 391 20.67 3.76 -11.20
C ILE A 391 21.74 4.27 -10.21
N LYS A 392 21.43 4.23 -8.92
CA LYS A 392 22.33 4.57 -7.81
C LYS A 392 23.60 3.71 -7.78
N GLY A 393 23.49 2.42 -8.12
CA GLY A 393 24.64 1.50 -8.21
C GLY A 393 25.56 1.73 -9.42
N LYS A 394 25.08 2.43 -10.45
CA LYS A 394 25.85 2.74 -11.67
C LYS A 394 26.59 4.08 -11.61
N THR A 395 26.17 5.04 -10.80
CA THR A 395 26.72 6.42 -10.82
C THR A 395 27.17 6.96 -9.46
N ASN A 396 28.49 7.16 -9.30
CA ASN A 396 29.02 8.17 -8.38
C ASN A 396 28.88 9.56 -9.01
N PHE A 397 27.67 10.12 -9.10
CA PHE A 397 27.51 11.55 -9.42
C PHE A 397 26.22 12.16 -8.85
N SER A 398 26.28 13.47 -8.61
CA SER A 398 25.20 14.32 -8.11
C SER A 398 24.15 14.66 -9.18
N SER A 399 23.00 15.16 -8.70
CA SER A 399 21.89 15.77 -9.48
C SER A 399 21.27 14.90 -10.58
N PHE A 400 20.26 14.12 -10.20
CA PHE A 400 19.18 13.74 -11.11
C PHE A 400 18.18 14.91 -11.14
N ASN A 401 18.02 15.58 -12.27
CA ASN A 401 17.11 16.71 -12.38
C ASN A 401 15.73 16.19 -12.80
N TYR A 402 14.67 16.51 -12.03
CA TYR A 402 13.29 16.09 -12.35
C TYR A 402 12.67 16.88 -13.52
N ASP A 403 13.36 17.92 -13.99
CA ASP A 403 12.81 18.97 -14.86
C ASP A 403 12.84 18.64 -16.38
N ASP A 404 13.54 17.58 -16.81
CA ASP A 404 13.60 17.19 -18.24
C ASP A 404 12.34 16.44 -18.73
N ALA A 405 11.27 16.41 -17.93
CA ALA A 405 9.98 15.85 -18.26
C ALA A 405 9.01 16.93 -18.77
N GLU A 406 9.21 17.43 -20.00
CA GLU A 406 8.23 18.29 -20.66
C GLU A 406 6.97 17.49 -21.06
N ASN A 407 5.79 18.07 -20.79
CA ASN A 407 4.52 17.62 -21.35
C ASN A 407 4.39 18.11 -22.81
N GLU A 408 3.74 17.33 -23.67
CA GLU A 408 3.42 17.73 -25.06
C GLU A 408 2.41 18.91 -25.15
N ASP A 409 1.89 19.40 -24.02
CA ASP A 409 1.04 20.60 -23.90
C ASP A 409 1.79 21.88 -23.45
N GLY A 410 3.08 21.78 -23.13
CA GLY A 410 3.90 22.91 -22.67
C GLY A 410 3.64 23.38 -21.22
N SER A 411 2.88 22.63 -20.43
CA SER A 411 2.70 22.89 -19.00
C SER A 411 3.90 22.38 -18.18
N ARG A 412 4.45 23.22 -17.29
CA ARG A 412 5.50 22.83 -16.33
C ARG A 412 4.88 22.31 -15.04
N TYR A 413 5.53 21.32 -14.43
CA TYR A 413 5.32 21.01 -13.02
C TYR A 413 5.65 22.23 -12.15
N HIS A 414 4.65 22.73 -11.40
CA HIS A 414 4.89 23.73 -10.37
C HIS A 414 5.40 23.05 -9.10
N SER A 415 6.71 23.13 -8.88
CA SER A 415 7.33 22.80 -7.59
C SER A 415 6.90 23.78 -6.49
N PRO A 416 6.66 23.34 -5.24
CA PRO A 416 6.53 24.23 -4.10
C PRO A 416 7.90 24.86 -3.78
N SER A 417 8.04 26.16 -4.03
CA SER A 417 9.33 26.87 -4.04
C SER A 417 10.08 26.90 -2.71
N ARG A 418 11.42 26.73 -2.77
CA ARG A 418 12.33 27.40 -1.83
C ARG A 418 12.43 28.89 -2.22
N ASN A 419 12.42 29.79 -1.24
CA ASN A 419 12.37 31.23 -1.48
C ASN A 419 13.75 31.87 -1.76
N PHE A 420 13.74 32.82 -2.71
CA PHE A 420 14.55 34.06 -2.85
C PHE A 420 16.02 34.10 -2.37
N ILE A 421 16.93 34.46 -3.29
CA ILE A 421 17.52 35.83 -3.40
C ILE A 421 18.27 35.98 -4.75
N GLU A 422 18.09 37.15 -5.40
CA GLU A 422 18.90 37.88 -6.41
C GLU A 422 19.87 37.12 -7.36
N SER A 423 19.95 37.38 -8.67
CA SER A 423 19.98 38.66 -9.40
C SER A 423 19.87 38.39 -10.92
N GLY A 424 19.56 39.38 -11.77
CA GLY A 424 19.20 39.15 -13.18
C GLY A 424 20.07 39.83 -14.24
N VAL A 425 19.96 39.35 -15.49
CA VAL A 425 20.31 40.04 -16.76
C VAL A 425 19.29 39.60 -17.82
N GLN A 426 18.90 40.50 -18.74
CA GLN A 426 17.96 40.24 -19.84
C GLN A 426 18.68 39.88 -21.15
N SER A 427 18.11 38.99 -21.97
CA SER A 427 17.82 39.18 -23.42
C SER A 427 17.32 37.88 -24.08
N PRO A 428 16.61 37.94 -25.23
CA PRO A 428 15.88 36.79 -25.81
C PRO A 428 16.61 36.14 -27.00
N ILE A 429 16.22 34.92 -27.39
CA ILE A 429 16.30 34.41 -28.78
C ILE A 429 15.44 33.14 -28.99
N ASP A 430 14.64 33.20 -30.05
CA ASP A 430 14.08 32.19 -30.99
C ASP A 430 13.45 30.85 -30.55
N LYS A 431 12.21 30.65 -31.03
CA LYS A 431 11.55 29.35 -31.23
C LYS A 431 11.76 28.86 -32.66
N PRO A 432 12.07 27.57 -32.92
CA PRO A 432 11.84 26.96 -34.22
C PRO A 432 10.36 26.61 -34.39
N THR A 433 9.82 26.90 -35.57
CA THR A 433 8.46 26.53 -35.99
C THR A 433 8.48 25.19 -36.73
N ILE A 434 7.45 24.36 -36.58
CA ILE A 434 7.18 23.23 -37.49
C ILE A 434 5.79 23.45 -38.08
N ASP A 435 5.70 23.32 -39.40
CA ASP A 435 4.54 23.64 -40.22
C ASP A 435 3.81 22.36 -40.67
N PHE A 436 2.47 22.38 -40.65
CA PHE A 436 1.60 21.29 -41.10
C PHE A 436 0.69 21.74 -42.27
N SER A 437 1.19 22.61 -43.16
CA SER A 437 0.47 23.19 -44.29
C SER A 437 0.11 22.22 -45.44
N HIS A 438 0.06 20.90 -45.20
CA HIS A 438 -0.28 19.89 -46.19
C HIS A 438 -1.28 18.84 -45.68
N LEU A 439 -2.57 19.21 -45.66
CA LEU A 439 -3.70 18.34 -46.06
C LEU A 439 -4.95 19.22 -46.25
N LYS A 440 -5.44 19.32 -47.49
CA LYS A 440 -6.65 20.09 -47.84
C LYS A 440 -7.89 19.21 -47.79
N SER A 441 -8.98 19.78 -47.28
CA SER A 441 -10.36 19.28 -47.42
C SER A 441 -10.88 19.44 -48.87
N PRO A 442 -12.08 18.96 -49.22
CA PRO A 442 -13.37 19.59 -48.84
C PRO A 442 -14.49 18.54 -48.51
N ILE A 443 -15.76 18.80 -48.15
CA ILE A 443 -16.78 19.81 -48.53
C ILE A 443 -17.85 20.00 -47.40
N LYS A 444 -18.27 21.26 -47.16
CA LYS A 444 -19.61 21.87 -46.83
C LYS A 444 -20.83 20.97 -46.44
N ASN A 445 -21.89 21.42 -45.73
CA ASN A 445 -22.21 22.67 -45.00
C ASN A 445 -23.49 22.48 -44.12
N GLU A 446 -23.73 23.48 -43.25
CA GLU A 446 -24.96 23.87 -42.51
C GLU A 446 -25.31 23.15 -41.18
N GLY A 447 -25.90 23.81 -40.17
CA GLY A 447 -26.38 25.21 -40.10
C GLY A 447 -26.54 25.81 -38.68
N THR A 448 -27.18 26.99 -38.58
CA THR A 448 -27.37 27.80 -37.34
C THR A 448 -28.69 28.58 -37.37
N PRO A 449 -29.14 29.28 -36.29
CA PRO A 449 -29.10 29.02 -34.84
C PRO A 449 -30.47 29.26 -34.14
N GLY A 450 -30.57 29.13 -32.81
CA GLY A 450 -31.73 29.63 -32.05
C GLY A 450 -31.50 29.77 -30.54
N SER A 451 -31.45 31.01 -30.01
CA SER A 451 -31.47 31.29 -28.57
C SER A 451 -32.88 31.54 -28.07
N LEU A 452 -33.20 31.25 -26.81
CA LEU A 452 -34.26 31.97 -26.06
C LEU A 452 -34.01 31.96 -24.55
N LYS A 453 -34.72 32.86 -23.85
CA LYS A 453 -34.37 33.39 -22.51
C LYS A 453 -35.24 32.80 -21.38
N ASN A 454 -34.71 32.93 -20.17
CA ASN A 454 -35.35 33.26 -18.88
C ASN A 454 -36.85 33.00 -18.68
N VAL A 455 -37.18 32.33 -17.56
CA VAL A 455 -38.29 32.77 -16.69
C VAL A 455 -37.80 32.82 -15.24
N SER A 456 -38.19 33.88 -14.54
CA SER A 456 -37.85 34.26 -13.16
C SER A 456 -39.04 34.12 -12.22
N PHE A 457 -38.85 33.96 -10.90
CA PHE A 457 -39.70 34.42 -9.76
C PHE A 457 -38.97 33.97 -8.45
N SER A 458 -38.99 34.62 -7.29
CA SER A 458 -39.23 36.03 -6.90
C SER A 458 -38.85 36.24 -5.42
N GLU A 459 -38.27 37.41 -5.13
CA GLU A 459 -38.49 38.30 -3.98
C GLU A 459 -38.82 37.73 -2.57
N SER A 460 -38.03 38.18 -1.58
CA SER A 460 -38.57 38.97 -0.45
C SER A 460 -37.46 39.81 0.20
N GLN A 461 -37.85 40.97 0.73
CA GLN A 461 -36.94 42.05 1.18
C GLN A 461 -36.64 41.96 2.68
N SER A 462 -35.53 42.59 3.12
CA SER A 462 -35.57 43.58 4.21
C SER A 462 -34.24 44.34 4.35
N ASP A 463 -34.29 45.62 4.00
CA ASP A 463 -33.65 46.80 4.59
C ASP A 463 -32.62 46.56 5.74
N SER A 464 -31.45 47.20 5.74
CA SER A 464 -31.36 48.67 5.81
C SER A 464 -29.93 49.21 5.70
N ASP A 465 -29.80 50.33 4.97
CA ASP A 465 -29.09 51.58 5.30
C ASP A 465 -28.01 51.62 6.41
N SER A 466 -26.90 52.39 6.29
CA SER A 466 -26.53 53.40 5.29
C SER A 466 -25.08 53.94 5.46
N ASN A 467 -24.65 54.78 4.49
CA ASN A 467 -23.63 55.85 4.58
C ASN A 467 -22.13 55.45 4.68
N LYS A 468 -21.29 55.72 3.67
CA LYS A 468 -20.61 57.01 3.29
C LYS A 468 -19.41 57.38 4.19
N LYS A 469 -18.30 58.00 3.74
CA LYS A 469 -17.68 58.26 2.41
C LYS A 469 -16.37 59.06 2.65
N SER A 470 -15.24 58.76 1.96
CA SER A 470 -14.06 59.66 1.71
C SER A 470 -13.29 60.23 2.95
N GLU A 471 -12.01 60.64 2.98
CA GLU A 471 -11.01 61.20 2.04
C GLU A 471 -9.54 60.82 2.47
N ARG A 472 -8.60 60.51 1.55
CA ARG A 472 -7.45 61.29 0.99
C ARG A 472 -6.14 61.52 1.81
N ILE A 473 -5.01 61.09 1.20
CA ILE A 473 -3.74 61.83 0.91
C ILE A 473 -2.91 62.39 2.13
N LEU A 474 -1.63 62.02 2.36
CA LEU A 474 -0.42 62.47 1.62
C LEU A 474 0.88 61.71 2.00
N ASN A 475 1.87 61.67 1.10
CA ASN A 475 3.26 61.22 1.33
C ASN A 475 4.12 62.20 2.15
N SER A 476 5.19 61.72 2.82
CA SER A 476 6.53 62.35 2.75
C SER A 476 7.68 61.45 3.27
N ARG A 477 8.92 61.76 2.82
CA ARG A 477 10.18 61.01 3.05
C ARG A 477 11.04 61.58 4.20
N LYS A 478 11.93 60.76 4.77
CA LYS A 478 13.42 60.96 4.97
C LYS A 478 13.96 59.85 5.90
N GLN A 479 14.98 59.03 5.59
CA GLN A 479 16.42 59.22 5.26
C GLN A 479 17.40 59.04 6.46
N ASN A 480 18.14 57.92 6.40
CA ASN A 480 19.56 57.64 6.71
C ASN A 480 20.31 58.25 7.93
N LEU A 481 21.05 57.37 8.64
CA LEU A 481 22.45 57.47 9.11
C LEU A 481 22.98 56.02 9.35
N PHE A 482 24.09 55.53 8.77
CA PHE A 482 25.52 55.60 9.22
C PHE A 482 25.76 55.06 10.66
N THR A 483 26.77 54.22 11.01
CA THR A 483 27.81 53.38 10.33
C THR A 483 28.47 52.43 11.37
N ASP A 484 29.33 51.50 10.91
CA ASP A 484 30.57 50.97 11.56
C ASP A 484 30.77 49.44 11.67
N SER A 485 32.05 49.04 11.54
CA SER A 485 32.66 47.69 11.70
C SER A 485 33.61 47.73 12.94
N PRO A 486 34.54 46.79 13.28
CA PRO A 486 34.95 45.53 12.60
C PRO A 486 35.40 44.33 13.51
N ARG A 487 35.93 43.25 12.88
CA ARG A 487 36.83 42.18 13.42
C ARG A 487 36.18 41.17 14.42
N SER A 488 36.68 39.93 14.60
CA SER A 488 37.95 39.29 14.19
C SER A 488 37.84 37.78 13.87
N LYS A 489 38.75 37.35 12.97
CA LYS A 489 39.37 36.02 12.79
C LYS A 489 39.48 35.13 14.05
N LEU A 490 39.42 33.81 13.83
CA LEU A 490 40.59 32.92 14.07
C LEU A 490 40.52 31.68 13.15
N GLU A 491 41.69 31.08 12.88
CA GLU A 491 41.91 30.06 11.84
C GLU A 491 41.85 28.62 12.38
N SER A 492 41.57 27.66 11.50
CA SER A 492 41.72 26.23 11.75
C SER A 492 43.19 25.78 11.58
N PRO A 493 43.56 24.63 12.17
CA PRO A 493 44.60 23.80 11.57
C PRO A 493 44.12 22.35 11.33
N ASN A 494 44.42 21.84 10.13
CA ASN A 494 44.28 20.43 9.76
C ASN A 494 45.23 19.54 10.55
N LEU A 495 44.86 18.29 10.80
CA LEU A 495 45.81 17.19 11.04
C LEU A 495 45.50 16.01 10.11
N HIS A 496 46.55 15.34 9.64
CA HIS A 496 46.51 14.38 8.53
C HIS A 496 45.90 13.02 8.90
N SER A 497 45.29 12.39 7.89
CA SER A 497 44.93 10.97 7.89
C SER A 497 46.15 10.08 7.56
N PRO A 498 46.24 8.90 8.18
CA PRO A 498 46.95 7.75 7.62
C PRO A 498 45.96 6.64 7.25
N SER A 499 46.05 6.15 6.02
CA SER A 499 45.28 5.01 5.54
C SER A 499 46.03 3.69 5.72
N SER A 500 45.38 2.67 6.28
CA SER A 500 45.71 1.26 5.99
C SER A 500 44.51 0.35 6.24
N ARG A 501 44.41 -0.71 5.44
CA ARG A 501 43.25 -1.60 5.32
C ARG A 501 43.32 -2.76 6.32
N THR A 502 42.17 -3.18 6.83
CA THR A 502 41.91 -4.60 7.16
C THR A 502 40.52 -4.96 6.62
N SER A 503 40.48 -5.89 5.67
CA SER A 503 39.27 -6.30 4.95
C SER A 503 38.69 -7.59 5.51
N GLU A 504 37.44 -7.56 5.93
CA GLU A 504 36.64 -8.77 6.15
C GLU A 504 35.79 -9.10 4.90
N PRO A 505 35.53 -10.39 4.61
CA PRO A 505 34.88 -10.81 3.38
C PRO A 505 33.36 -10.62 3.46
N GLN A 506 32.88 -9.46 3.03
CA GLN A 506 31.50 -9.38 2.54
C GLN A 506 31.40 -10.17 1.23
N THR A 507 30.57 -11.22 1.18
CA THR A 507 30.03 -11.75 -0.07
C THR A 507 29.02 -10.75 -0.66
N GLN A 508 29.52 -9.58 -1.06
CA GLN A 508 28.79 -8.74 -2.00
C GLN A 508 28.68 -9.49 -3.32
N LEU A 509 27.47 -9.60 -3.88
CA LEU A 509 27.35 -9.95 -5.29
C LEU A 509 28.17 -8.93 -6.09
N SER A 510 29.03 -9.44 -6.96
CA SER A 510 29.82 -8.61 -7.87
C SER A 510 28.89 -7.73 -8.71
N SER A 511 29.43 -6.63 -9.23
CA SER A 511 28.70 -5.75 -10.14
C SER A 511 28.18 -6.51 -11.38
N LEU A 512 28.91 -7.56 -11.80
CA LEU A 512 28.54 -8.50 -12.85
C LEU A 512 27.35 -9.39 -12.45
N GLU A 513 27.37 -10.01 -11.27
CA GLU A 513 26.23 -10.84 -10.81
C GLU A 513 24.96 -10.00 -10.62
N ARG A 514 25.07 -8.78 -10.07
CA ARG A 514 23.94 -7.84 -9.99
C ARG A 514 23.40 -7.44 -11.36
N ALA A 515 24.27 -7.14 -12.33
CA ALA A 515 23.87 -6.82 -13.69
C ALA A 515 23.23 -8.02 -14.43
N SER A 516 23.70 -9.24 -14.17
CA SER A 516 23.15 -10.48 -14.73
C SER A 516 21.76 -10.80 -14.16
N ILE A 517 21.59 -10.70 -12.83
CA ILE A 517 20.28 -10.86 -12.19
C ILE A 517 19.30 -9.81 -12.73
N TYR A 518 19.72 -8.54 -12.84
CA TYR A 518 18.88 -7.50 -13.41
C TYR A 518 18.47 -7.78 -14.85
N ARG A 519 19.41 -8.14 -15.74
CA ARG A 519 19.06 -8.52 -17.12
C ARG A 519 18.07 -9.68 -17.18
N SER A 520 18.18 -10.66 -16.28
CA SER A 520 17.23 -11.77 -16.21
C SER A 520 15.85 -11.41 -15.64
N SER A 521 15.75 -10.37 -14.80
CA SER A 521 14.49 -9.95 -14.17
C SER A 521 13.77 -8.80 -14.88
N LEU A 522 14.50 -8.02 -15.69
CA LEU A 522 14.00 -6.86 -16.43
C LEU A 522 12.72 -7.14 -17.26
N PRO A 523 12.59 -8.27 -18.00
CA PRO A 523 11.36 -8.62 -18.70
C PRO A 523 10.12 -8.66 -17.79
N ILE A 524 10.26 -9.33 -16.64
CA ILE A 524 9.18 -9.55 -15.69
C ILE A 524 8.80 -8.24 -15.01
N LEU A 525 9.79 -7.41 -14.64
CA LEU A 525 9.57 -6.10 -14.03
C LEU A 525 8.87 -5.15 -15.02
N LEU A 526 9.24 -5.18 -16.30
CA LEU A 526 8.65 -4.31 -17.32
C LEU A 526 7.21 -4.73 -17.68
N CYS A 527 6.95 -6.03 -17.90
CA CYS A 527 5.59 -6.53 -18.10
C CYS A 527 4.70 -6.25 -16.88
N SER A 528 5.24 -6.39 -15.67
CA SER A 528 4.54 -6.03 -14.43
C SER A 528 4.20 -4.53 -14.38
N ALA A 529 5.17 -3.65 -14.62
CA ALA A 529 4.95 -2.21 -14.64
C ALA A 529 3.88 -1.79 -15.66
N ALA A 530 3.96 -2.33 -16.89
CA ALA A 530 2.97 -2.09 -17.94
C ALA A 530 1.57 -2.63 -17.60
N SER A 531 1.49 -3.76 -16.89
CA SER A 531 0.25 -4.32 -16.35
C SER A 531 -0.42 -3.42 -15.30
N MET A 532 0.37 -2.68 -14.50
CA MET A 532 -0.08 -1.89 -13.36
C MET A 532 -0.25 -0.39 -13.64
N ASN A 533 -0.17 0.03 -14.91
CA ASN A 533 -0.13 1.42 -15.34
C ASN A 533 1.05 2.24 -14.76
N ASP A 534 2.17 1.58 -14.42
CA ASP A 534 3.33 2.18 -13.78
C ASP A 534 4.28 2.84 -14.79
N ILE A 535 3.78 3.90 -15.45
CA ILE A 535 4.57 4.66 -16.42
C ILE A 535 5.87 5.22 -15.82
N ILE A 536 5.90 5.49 -14.51
CA ILE A 536 7.09 5.96 -13.79
C ILE A 536 8.11 4.82 -13.68
N GLY A 537 7.69 3.65 -13.19
CA GLY A 537 8.53 2.45 -13.13
C GLY A 537 9.07 2.02 -14.49
N MET A 538 8.26 2.08 -15.54
CA MET A 538 8.70 1.80 -16.92
C MET A 538 9.80 2.77 -17.38
N ARG A 539 9.64 4.08 -17.12
CA ARG A 539 10.67 5.08 -17.43
C ARG A 539 11.94 4.87 -16.60
N MET A 540 11.81 4.54 -15.31
CA MET A 540 12.96 4.25 -14.44
C MET A 540 13.70 2.98 -14.89
N LEU A 541 12.98 1.93 -15.31
CA LEU A 541 13.59 0.74 -15.92
C LEU A 541 14.31 1.09 -17.23
N ASN A 542 13.76 1.98 -18.06
CA ASN A 542 14.43 2.44 -19.28
C ASN A 542 15.76 3.15 -18.98
N VAL A 543 15.77 4.06 -17.99
CA VAL A 543 17.00 4.75 -17.54
C VAL A 543 18.00 3.76 -16.94
N ALA A 544 17.54 2.82 -16.11
CA ALA A 544 18.37 1.75 -15.55
C ALA A 544 18.95 0.81 -16.64
N ALA A 545 18.25 0.68 -17.77
CA ALA A 545 18.70 -0.01 -18.98
C ALA A 545 19.45 0.90 -19.99
N GLU A 546 19.92 2.10 -19.58
CA GLU A 546 20.70 3.03 -20.41
C GLU A 546 19.96 3.44 -21.71
N ASN A 547 18.63 3.57 -21.63
CA ASN A 547 17.70 3.84 -22.74
C ASN A 547 17.75 2.79 -23.87
N GLN A 548 18.23 1.57 -23.57
CA GLN A 548 18.25 0.40 -24.46
C GLN A 548 17.30 -0.69 -23.92
N LEU A 549 16.11 -0.29 -23.48
CA LEU A 549 15.10 -1.20 -22.94
C LEU A 549 14.53 -2.08 -24.05
N GLU A 550 14.69 -3.40 -23.91
CA GLU A 550 14.14 -4.37 -24.85
C GLU A 550 12.61 -4.48 -24.68
N THR A 551 11.85 -3.79 -25.52
CA THR A 551 10.38 -3.77 -25.50
C THR A 551 9.73 -5.07 -26.01
N THR A 552 10.53 -5.94 -26.65
CA THR A 552 10.15 -7.29 -27.12
C THR A 552 10.29 -8.38 -26.05
N CYS A 553 10.74 -8.02 -24.84
CA CYS A 553 10.81 -8.95 -23.71
C CYS A 553 9.43 -9.56 -23.39
N TYR A 554 9.37 -10.76 -22.80
CA TYR A 554 8.09 -11.43 -22.52
C TYR A 554 8.03 -12.11 -21.14
N ASP A 555 6.80 -12.27 -20.63
CA ASP A 555 6.51 -12.97 -19.38
C ASP A 555 6.48 -14.52 -19.52
N TYR A 556 6.11 -15.23 -18.46
CA TYR A 556 5.98 -16.70 -18.47
C TYR A 556 4.91 -17.24 -19.44
N ASN A 557 4.01 -16.40 -19.95
CA ASN A 557 2.99 -16.72 -20.94
C ASN A 557 3.36 -16.27 -22.37
N GLY A 558 4.57 -15.71 -22.56
CA GLY A 558 5.00 -15.13 -23.84
C GLY A 558 4.46 -13.73 -24.11
N ARG A 559 3.85 -13.06 -23.13
CA ARG A 559 3.26 -11.73 -23.29
C ARG A 559 4.30 -10.64 -23.13
N THR A 560 4.38 -9.76 -24.13
CA THR A 560 5.16 -8.52 -24.06
C THR A 560 4.48 -7.49 -23.14
N PRO A 561 5.20 -6.45 -22.68
CA PRO A 561 4.61 -5.37 -21.89
C PRO A 561 3.41 -4.71 -22.59
N LEU A 562 3.39 -4.71 -23.93
CA LEU A 562 2.30 -4.16 -24.72
C LEU A 562 1.01 -4.98 -24.57
N HIS A 563 1.08 -6.31 -24.57
CA HIS A 563 -0.09 -7.17 -24.25
C HIS A 563 -0.64 -6.84 -22.85
N CYS A 564 0.24 -6.76 -21.86
CA CYS A 564 -0.13 -6.48 -20.47
C CYS A 564 -0.82 -5.11 -20.31
N ALA A 565 -0.30 -4.07 -20.97
CA ALA A 565 -0.89 -2.73 -20.96
C ALA A 565 -2.23 -2.69 -21.73
N SER A 566 -2.29 -3.34 -22.90
CA SER A 566 -3.47 -3.36 -23.77
C SER A 566 -4.66 -4.06 -23.13
N ARG A 567 -4.44 -5.26 -22.56
CA ARG A 567 -5.45 -6.03 -21.83
C ARG A 567 -6.05 -5.23 -20.66
N ASN A 568 -5.20 -4.55 -19.89
CA ASN A 568 -5.63 -3.89 -18.66
C ASN A 568 -6.25 -2.50 -18.87
N GLY A 569 -6.14 -1.88 -20.05
CA GLY A 569 -6.65 -0.53 -20.30
C GLY A 569 -5.66 0.60 -19.99
N ASN A 570 -4.35 0.29 -19.98
CA ASN A 570 -3.32 1.23 -19.53
C ASN A 570 -2.80 2.12 -20.66
N LEU A 571 -3.68 2.97 -21.21
CA LEU A 571 -3.44 3.80 -22.42
C LEU A 571 -2.10 4.56 -22.40
N GLN A 572 -1.70 5.12 -21.26
CA GLN A 572 -0.43 5.87 -21.14
C GLN A 572 0.80 4.96 -21.29
N CYS A 573 0.71 3.73 -20.79
CA CYS A 573 1.77 2.72 -20.96
C CYS A 573 1.82 2.21 -22.41
N VAL A 574 0.66 2.01 -23.05
CA VAL A 574 0.57 1.67 -24.49
C VAL A 574 1.21 2.77 -25.35
N LYS A 575 0.81 4.04 -25.17
CA LYS A 575 1.40 5.21 -25.85
C LYS A 575 2.92 5.23 -25.72
N TRP A 576 3.43 5.05 -24.51
CA TRP A 576 4.86 5.08 -24.26
C TRP A 576 5.60 3.89 -24.88
N LEU A 577 5.05 2.68 -24.81
CA LEU A 577 5.64 1.48 -25.42
C LEU A 577 5.74 1.59 -26.94
N VAL A 578 4.66 2.00 -27.61
CA VAL A 578 4.65 2.19 -29.08
C VAL A 578 5.64 3.30 -29.48
N LYS A 579 5.69 4.42 -28.73
CA LYS A 579 6.67 5.51 -28.96
C LYS A 579 8.13 5.07 -28.72
N ASN A 580 8.38 4.02 -27.93
CA ASN A 580 9.69 3.39 -27.71
C ASN A 580 9.87 2.11 -28.56
N GLY A 581 9.13 1.96 -29.67
CA GLY A 581 9.37 0.91 -30.67
C GLY A 581 8.88 -0.49 -30.28
N ALA A 582 7.95 -0.62 -29.33
CA ALA A 582 7.32 -1.92 -29.06
C ALA A 582 6.53 -2.41 -30.29
N SER A 583 6.82 -3.63 -30.76
CA SER A 583 6.11 -4.22 -31.89
C SER A 583 4.67 -4.58 -31.52
N VAL A 584 3.73 -4.11 -32.34
CA VAL A 584 2.29 -4.36 -32.21
C VAL A 584 1.84 -5.73 -32.76
N HIS A 585 2.75 -6.50 -33.37
CA HIS A 585 2.45 -7.78 -34.04
C HIS A 585 3.03 -9.01 -33.33
N VAL A 586 3.62 -8.86 -32.14
CA VAL A 586 4.14 -10.02 -31.39
C VAL A 586 2.96 -10.87 -30.94
N LEU A 587 3.10 -12.20 -31.04
CA LEU A 587 2.10 -13.15 -30.56
C LEU A 587 2.52 -13.73 -29.21
N ASP A 588 1.59 -13.83 -28.26
CA ASP A 588 1.78 -14.60 -27.01
C ASP A 588 1.70 -16.13 -27.28
N ARG A 589 1.85 -16.96 -26.22
CA ARG A 589 1.84 -18.43 -26.39
C ARG A 589 0.52 -19.02 -26.88
N ASN A 590 -0.59 -18.27 -26.82
CA ASN A 590 -1.88 -18.68 -27.37
C ASN A 590 -2.05 -18.22 -28.83
N GLY A 591 -1.10 -17.46 -29.37
CA GLY A 591 -1.21 -16.84 -30.68
C GLY A 591 -1.90 -15.47 -30.66
N HIS A 592 -2.10 -14.86 -29.48
CA HIS A 592 -2.80 -13.58 -29.32
C HIS A 592 -1.86 -12.39 -29.54
N THR A 593 -2.35 -11.37 -30.25
CA THR A 593 -1.75 -10.05 -30.43
C THR A 593 -2.16 -9.09 -29.31
N PRO A 594 -1.44 -7.96 -29.11
CA PRO A 594 -1.88 -6.89 -28.23
C PRO A 594 -3.22 -6.26 -28.65
N LEU A 595 -3.60 -6.34 -29.93
CA LEU A 595 -4.86 -5.85 -30.45
C LEU A 595 -6.03 -6.76 -30.03
N PHE A 596 -5.87 -8.07 -30.17
CA PHE A 596 -6.84 -9.05 -29.66
C PHE A 596 -7.05 -8.93 -28.14
N ASP A 597 -5.97 -8.71 -27.38
CA ASP A 597 -6.03 -8.43 -25.95
C ASP A 597 -6.85 -7.17 -25.61
N ALA A 598 -6.73 -6.11 -26.41
CA ALA A 598 -7.50 -4.88 -26.25
C ALA A 598 -8.99 -5.06 -26.62
N VAL A 599 -9.29 -5.77 -27.72
CA VAL A 599 -10.65 -6.05 -28.19
C VAL A 599 -11.41 -6.91 -27.19
N THR A 600 -10.83 -8.04 -26.78
CA THR A 600 -11.44 -8.97 -25.80
C THR A 600 -11.69 -8.30 -24.45
N SER A 601 -10.84 -7.34 -24.06
CA SER A 601 -10.91 -6.59 -22.81
C SER A 601 -11.70 -5.26 -22.89
N ARG A 602 -12.36 -4.98 -24.02
CA ARG A 602 -13.19 -3.78 -24.28
C ARG A 602 -12.46 -2.44 -24.11
N ARG A 603 -11.26 -2.32 -24.67
CA ARG A 603 -10.43 -1.11 -24.58
C ARG A 603 -10.43 -0.35 -25.91
N SER A 604 -11.53 0.33 -26.22
CA SER A 604 -11.73 1.02 -27.51
C SER A 604 -10.64 2.04 -27.84
N ASP A 605 -10.22 2.82 -26.83
CA ASP A 605 -9.15 3.82 -26.89
C ASP A 605 -7.77 3.22 -27.23
N ILE A 606 -7.53 1.99 -26.80
CA ILE A 606 -6.32 1.23 -27.11
C ILE A 606 -6.44 0.54 -28.47
N VAL A 607 -7.62 0.04 -28.83
CA VAL A 607 -7.88 -0.53 -30.17
C VAL A 607 -7.60 0.51 -31.25
N GLU A 608 -8.17 1.72 -31.13
CA GLU A 608 -7.93 2.83 -32.05
C GLU A 608 -6.43 3.16 -32.17
N LEU A 609 -5.74 3.34 -31.03
CA LEU A 609 -4.31 3.65 -31.02
C LEU A 609 -3.45 2.54 -31.66
N LEU A 610 -3.74 1.27 -31.38
CA LEU A 610 -2.99 0.16 -31.97
C LEU A 610 -3.21 0.08 -33.48
N LEU A 611 -4.42 0.38 -33.97
CA LEU A 611 -4.72 0.47 -35.40
C LEU A 611 -4.00 1.66 -36.05
N GLU A 612 -3.94 2.83 -35.40
CA GLU A 612 -3.11 3.96 -35.83
C GLU A 612 -1.62 3.59 -35.92
N ALA A 613 -1.15 2.70 -35.02
CA ALA A 613 0.19 2.13 -35.03
C ALA A 613 0.37 0.96 -36.03
N GLY A 614 -0.65 0.65 -36.83
CA GLY A 614 -0.62 -0.37 -37.90
C GLY A 614 -0.93 -1.81 -37.46
N ALA A 615 -1.40 -2.02 -36.23
CA ALA A 615 -1.78 -3.35 -35.75
C ALA A 615 -2.92 -3.97 -36.57
N HIS A 616 -2.93 -5.31 -36.64
CA HIS A 616 -4.01 -6.09 -37.25
C HIS A 616 -4.14 -7.42 -36.52
N LEU A 617 -5.33 -8.01 -36.58
CA LEU A 617 -5.61 -9.34 -36.02
C LEU A 617 -4.86 -10.42 -36.81
N SER A 618 -4.41 -11.46 -36.12
CA SER A 618 -3.65 -12.58 -36.67
C SER A 618 -4.58 -13.71 -37.10
N ASP A 619 -4.27 -14.40 -38.21
CA ASP A 619 -5.03 -15.60 -38.61
C ASP A 619 -4.97 -16.73 -37.55
N ALA A 620 -3.98 -16.72 -36.67
CA ALA A 620 -3.91 -17.64 -35.52
C ALA A 620 -5.07 -17.45 -34.54
N GLU A 621 -5.61 -16.24 -34.44
CA GLU A 621 -6.71 -15.88 -33.53
C GLU A 621 -8.08 -16.26 -34.11
N HIS A 622 -8.16 -16.57 -35.41
CA HIS A 622 -9.42 -16.72 -36.14
C HIS A 622 -10.41 -17.67 -35.46
N THR A 623 -9.95 -18.86 -35.05
CA THR A 623 -10.80 -19.87 -34.38
C THR A 623 -11.40 -19.35 -33.07
N GLU A 624 -10.63 -18.57 -32.30
CA GLU A 624 -11.06 -18.00 -31.03
C GLU A 624 -11.98 -16.79 -31.25
N ILE A 625 -11.69 -15.94 -32.24
CA ILE A 625 -12.58 -14.85 -32.66
C ILE A 625 -13.93 -15.40 -33.14
N THR A 626 -13.94 -16.47 -33.94
CA THR A 626 -15.18 -17.15 -34.35
C THR A 626 -15.99 -17.63 -33.14
N ALA A 627 -15.34 -18.23 -32.14
CA ALA A 627 -16.02 -18.66 -30.91
C ALA A 627 -16.53 -17.48 -30.06
N LEU A 628 -15.76 -16.38 -29.98
CA LEU A 628 -16.18 -15.13 -29.33
C LEU A 628 -17.40 -14.53 -30.02
N ILE A 629 -17.44 -14.53 -31.36
CA ILE A 629 -18.59 -14.04 -32.14
C ILE A 629 -19.84 -14.88 -31.89
N HIS A 630 -19.75 -16.21 -31.83
CA HIS A 630 -20.91 -17.05 -31.46
C HIS A 630 -21.50 -16.63 -30.11
N ASN A 631 -20.65 -16.40 -29.10
CA ASN A 631 -21.10 -15.98 -27.77
C ASN A 631 -21.66 -14.56 -27.76
N ALA A 632 -21.01 -13.65 -28.48
CA ALA A 632 -21.42 -12.25 -28.61
C ALA A 632 -22.80 -12.13 -29.27
N ILE A 633 -23.00 -12.83 -30.39
CA ILE A 633 -24.28 -12.88 -31.10
C ILE A 633 -25.35 -13.44 -30.18
N TYR A 634 -25.16 -14.64 -29.61
CA TYR A 634 -26.13 -15.29 -28.71
C TYR A 634 -26.54 -14.41 -27.50
N ARG A 635 -25.69 -13.46 -27.09
CA ARG A 635 -25.95 -12.51 -25.99
C ARG A 635 -26.35 -11.10 -26.43
N CYS A 636 -26.52 -10.85 -27.74
CA CYS A 636 -26.76 -9.53 -28.32
C CYS A 636 -25.67 -8.48 -27.96
N ASP A 637 -24.41 -8.92 -27.85
CA ASP A 637 -23.26 -8.08 -27.48
C ASP A 637 -22.73 -7.28 -28.68
N ILE A 638 -23.53 -6.28 -29.10
CA ILE A 638 -23.22 -5.37 -30.21
C ILE A 638 -21.90 -4.62 -29.99
N GLU A 639 -21.48 -4.38 -28.75
CA GLU A 639 -20.24 -3.68 -28.43
C GLU A 639 -19.01 -4.50 -28.83
N LEU A 640 -18.99 -5.82 -28.58
CA LEU A 640 -17.90 -6.68 -29.03
C LEU A 640 -17.82 -6.73 -30.56
N LEU A 641 -18.98 -6.85 -31.22
CA LEU A 641 -19.04 -6.91 -32.67
C LEU A 641 -18.54 -5.60 -33.31
N LYS A 642 -18.83 -4.44 -32.69
CA LYS A 642 -18.26 -3.14 -33.07
C LYS A 642 -16.75 -3.08 -32.94
N LEU A 643 -16.19 -3.56 -31.82
CA LEU A 643 -14.74 -3.58 -31.62
C LEU A 643 -14.02 -4.55 -32.56
N LEU A 644 -14.62 -5.71 -32.85
CA LEU A 644 -14.10 -6.67 -33.82
C LEU A 644 -14.12 -6.10 -35.26
N ASN A 645 -15.22 -5.44 -35.65
CA ASN A 645 -15.32 -4.76 -36.94
C ASN A 645 -14.28 -3.62 -37.06
N LEU A 646 -14.13 -2.81 -36.00
CA LEU A 646 -13.11 -1.76 -35.93
C LEU A 646 -11.69 -2.33 -36.03
N ALA A 647 -11.41 -3.47 -35.40
CA ALA A 647 -10.14 -4.17 -35.47
C ALA A 647 -9.89 -4.90 -36.81
N GLY A 648 -10.77 -4.73 -37.81
CA GLY A 648 -10.62 -5.29 -39.15
C GLY A 648 -11.00 -6.76 -39.28
N PHE A 649 -11.82 -7.30 -38.37
CA PHE A 649 -12.35 -8.65 -38.55
C PHE A 649 -13.34 -8.70 -39.72
N ASP A 650 -13.12 -9.61 -40.67
CA ASP A 650 -14.03 -9.84 -41.80
C ASP A 650 -15.26 -10.66 -41.37
N PHE A 651 -16.40 -9.99 -41.29
CA PHE A 651 -17.70 -10.60 -40.95
C PHE A 651 -18.27 -11.54 -42.03
N ASN A 652 -17.55 -11.77 -43.13
CA ASN A 652 -17.83 -12.84 -44.09
C ASN A 652 -17.06 -14.14 -43.78
N LYS A 653 -16.06 -14.13 -42.89
CA LYS A 653 -15.37 -15.37 -42.48
C LYS A 653 -16.35 -16.32 -41.79
N THR A 654 -16.20 -17.61 -42.07
CA THR A 654 -17.13 -18.66 -41.67
C THR A 654 -16.62 -19.51 -40.52
N ASP A 655 -17.56 -20.12 -39.80
CA ASP A 655 -17.25 -21.14 -38.81
C ASP A 655 -16.96 -22.51 -39.42
N PHE A 656 -16.80 -23.53 -38.55
CA PHE A 656 -16.55 -24.90 -38.99
C PHE A 656 -17.74 -25.55 -39.72
N GLU A 657 -18.94 -24.97 -39.72
CA GLU A 657 -20.10 -25.39 -40.52
C GLU A 657 -20.33 -24.51 -41.76
N GLY A 658 -19.41 -23.60 -42.07
CA GLY A 658 -19.55 -22.66 -43.20
C GLY A 658 -20.48 -21.48 -42.92
N ARG A 659 -20.95 -21.32 -41.69
CA ARG A 659 -21.89 -20.26 -41.30
C ARG A 659 -21.14 -18.95 -41.06
N THR A 660 -21.57 -17.88 -41.72
CA THR A 660 -21.11 -16.52 -41.40
C THR A 660 -21.75 -16.01 -40.10
N PRO A 661 -21.18 -14.98 -39.45
CA PRO A 661 -21.84 -14.21 -38.39
C PRO A 661 -23.32 -13.87 -38.65
N LEU A 662 -23.70 -13.56 -39.89
CA LEU A 662 -25.09 -13.28 -40.24
C LEU A 662 -25.99 -14.53 -40.12
N HIS A 663 -25.52 -15.72 -40.53
CA HIS A 663 -26.26 -16.97 -40.30
C HIS A 663 -26.51 -17.23 -38.81
N LEU A 664 -25.50 -16.95 -37.98
CA LEU A 664 -25.59 -17.14 -36.52
C LEU A 664 -26.57 -16.14 -35.89
N ALA A 665 -26.61 -14.89 -36.38
CA ALA A 665 -27.56 -13.88 -35.91
C ALA A 665 -29.01 -14.26 -36.22
N VAL A 666 -29.25 -14.89 -37.37
CA VAL A 666 -30.56 -15.46 -37.73
C VAL A 666 -30.88 -16.69 -36.88
N LEU A 667 -29.94 -17.63 -36.74
CA LEU A 667 -30.13 -18.89 -36.01
C LEU A 667 -30.38 -18.69 -34.51
N PHE A 668 -29.87 -17.61 -33.92
CA PHE A 668 -30.14 -17.23 -32.54
C PHE A 668 -31.24 -16.16 -32.40
N GLU A 669 -31.92 -15.81 -33.50
CA GLU A 669 -33.07 -14.89 -33.56
C GLU A 669 -32.78 -13.48 -33.01
N GLN A 670 -31.56 -12.99 -33.27
CA GLN A 670 -31.03 -11.75 -32.71
C GLN A 670 -31.28 -10.57 -33.65
N GLU A 671 -32.51 -10.05 -33.67
CA GLU A 671 -32.95 -9.00 -34.60
C GLU A 671 -32.01 -7.77 -34.64
N SER A 672 -31.58 -7.27 -33.48
CA SER A 672 -30.66 -6.12 -33.38
C SER A 672 -29.25 -6.42 -33.90
N VAL A 673 -28.81 -7.69 -33.86
CA VAL A 673 -27.52 -8.11 -34.43
C VAL A 673 -27.63 -8.24 -35.95
N VAL A 674 -28.76 -8.73 -36.46
CA VAL A 674 -29.07 -8.74 -37.90
C VAL A 674 -29.04 -7.33 -38.47
N ASP A 675 -29.72 -6.36 -37.82
CA ASP A 675 -29.64 -4.94 -38.21
C ASP A 675 -28.21 -4.40 -38.22
N TYR A 676 -27.43 -4.72 -37.18
CA TYR A 676 -26.07 -4.22 -37.05
C TYR A 676 -25.14 -4.79 -38.13
N ILE A 677 -25.21 -6.09 -38.42
CA ILE A 677 -24.39 -6.73 -39.46
C ILE A 677 -24.83 -6.26 -40.85
N LEU A 678 -26.13 -6.22 -41.15
CA LEU A 678 -26.62 -5.72 -42.45
C LEU A 678 -26.31 -4.22 -42.69
N GLY A 679 -26.05 -3.46 -41.62
CA GLY A 679 -25.59 -2.08 -41.70
C GLY A 679 -24.08 -1.90 -41.95
N MET A 680 -23.29 -2.97 -42.01
CA MET A 680 -21.86 -2.91 -42.31
C MET A 680 -21.59 -2.85 -43.83
N GLU A 681 -20.50 -2.20 -44.22
CA GLU A 681 -20.03 -2.21 -45.60
C GLU A 681 -19.44 -3.59 -45.97
N ASN A 682 -19.62 -4.03 -47.23
CA ASN A 682 -19.04 -5.25 -47.81
C ASN A 682 -19.46 -6.59 -47.17
N ILE A 683 -20.64 -6.66 -46.55
CA ILE A 683 -21.26 -7.94 -46.14
C ILE A 683 -21.88 -8.66 -47.33
N ASN A 684 -21.70 -9.98 -47.37
CA ASN A 684 -22.35 -10.89 -48.31
C ASN A 684 -23.57 -11.57 -47.66
N PRO A 685 -24.80 -11.05 -47.82
CA PRO A 685 -26.02 -11.69 -47.32
C PRO A 685 -26.39 -12.96 -48.11
N CYS A 686 -25.70 -13.26 -49.22
CA CYS A 686 -25.89 -14.44 -50.06
C CYS A 686 -24.86 -15.55 -49.81
N ALA A 687 -24.02 -15.44 -48.77
CA ALA A 687 -23.09 -16.51 -48.42
C ALA A 687 -23.86 -17.80 -48.11
N MET A 688 -23.33 -18.95 -48.53
CA MET A 688 -23.93 -20.27 -48.27
C MET A 688 -23.12 -21.02 -47.20
N ASP A 689 -23.81 -21.68 -46.28
CA ASP A 689 -23.22 -22.63 -45.35
C ASP A 689 -22.96 -24.01 -45.99
N LYS A 690 -22.48 -24.99 -45.22
CA LYS A 690 -22.23 -26.37 -45.70
C LYS A 690 -23.48 -27.16 -46.10
N LEU A 691 -24.68 -26.64 -45.85
CA LEU A 691 -25.96 -27.24 -46.24
C LEU A 691 -26.58 -26.53 -47.46
N ASP A 692 -25.78 -25.72 -48.16
CA ASP A 692 -26.19 -24.85 -49.27
C ASP A 692 -27.34 -23.90 -48.86
N LYS A 693 -27.35 -23.44 -47.61
CA LYS A 693 -28.33 -22.47 -47.08
C LYS A 693 -27.73 -21.09 -46.97
N THR A 694 -28.47 -20.08 -47.42
CA THR A 694 -28.20 -18.67 -47.11
C THR A 694 -28.82 -18.28 -45.77
N PRO A 695 -28.46 -17.13 -45.17
CA PRO A 695 -29.14 -16.59 -44.00
C PRO A 695 -30.66 -16.42 -44.20
N LEU A 696 -31.10 -16.10 -45.43
CA LEU A 696 -32.53 -16.02 -45.76
C LEU A 696 -33.20 -17.40 -45.72
N ASP A 697 -32.55 -18.44 -46.25
CA ASP A 697 -33.09 -19.81 -46.20
C ASP A 697 -33.21 -20.32 -44.77
N VAL A 698 -32.25 -19.98 -43.90
CA VAL A 698 -32.32 -20.27 -42.46
C VAL A 698 -33.51 -19.54 -41.83
N ALA A 699 -33.71 -18.25 -42.11
CA ALA A 699 -34.84 -17.48 -41.60
C ALA A 699 -36.19 -18.07 -42.05
N ILE A 700 -36.32 -18.45 -43.32
CA ILE A 700 -37.52 -19.13 -43.86
C ILE A 700 -37.78 -20.43 -43.09
N SER A 701 -36.74 -21.25 -42.89
CA SER A 701 -36.88 -22.53 -42.17
C SER A 701 -37.33 -22.36 -40.72
N ILE A 702 -36.90 -21.29 -40.03
CA ILE A 702 -37.34 -20.98 -38.65
C ILE A 702 -38.81 -20.55 -38.64
N VAL A 703 -39.20 -19.64 -39.54
CA VAL A 703 -40.59 -19.16 -39.67
C VAL A 703 -41.55 -20.30 -40.03
N GLU A 704 -41.16 -21.21 -40.92
CA GLU A 704 -41.95 -22.41 -41.25
C GLU A 704 -42.04 -23.37 -40.06
N HIS A 705 -40.94 -23.57 -39.32
CA HIS A 705 -40.93 -24.42 -38.13
C HIS A 705 -41.90 -23.92 -37.07
N TYR A 706 -41.86 -22.64 -36.70
CA TYR A 706 -42.78 -22.08 -35.71
C TYR A 706 -44.25 -22.09 -36.17
N LYS A 707 -44.52 -21.79 -37.45
CA LYS A 707 -45.88 -21.90 -38.02
C LYS A 707 -46.41 -23.34 -38.01
N SER A 708 -45.54 -24.35 -38.03
CA SER A 708 -45.94 -25.76 -37.88
C SER A 708 -46.32 -26.14 -36.44
N ILE A 709 -45.90 -25.36 -35.44
CA ILE A 709 -46.16 -25.60 -34.01
C ILE A 709 -47.37 -24.75 -33.60
N HIS A 710 -48.53 -25.40 -33.45
CA HIS A 710 -49.83 -24.73 -33.30
C HIS A 710 -49.91 -23.67 -32.18
N PHE A 711 -49.14 -23.80 -31.08
CA PHE A 711 -49.13 -22.84 -29.98
C PHE A 711 -48.05 -21.75 -30.10
N MET A 712 -47.10 -21.87 -31.03
CA MET A 712 -46.06 -20.85 -31.28
C MET A 712 -46.41 -19.93 -32.45
N ALA A 713 -47.38 -20.27 -33.29
CA ALA A 713 -47.71 -19.52 -34.51
C ALA A 713 -47.99 -18.01 -34.29
N ASP A 714 -48.48 -17.62 -33.11
CA ASP A 714 -48.73 -16.23 -32.70
C ASP A 714 -47.80 -15.75 -31.56
N SER A 715 -46.65 -16.40 -31.34
CA SER A 715 -45.68 -16.04 -30.29
C SER A 715 -44.80 -14.83 -30.67
N GLU A 716 -44.19 -14.21 -29.64
CA GLU A 716 -43.21 -13.15 -29.81
C GLU A 716 -41.99 -13.62 -30.62
N ASP A 717 -41.53 -14.86 -30.39
CA ASP A 717 -40.44 -15.49 -31.16
C ASP A 717 -40.79 -15.61 -32.66
N THR A 718 -42.03 -15.98 -33.00
CA THR A 718 -42.50 -16.03 -34.39
C THR A 718 -42.53 -14.66 -35.04
N LEU A 719 -42.90 -13.61 -34.29
CA LEU A 719 -42.86 -12.24 -34.80
C LEU A 719 -41.42 -11.77 -35.06
N ILE A 720 -40.48 -12.08 -34.16
CA ILE A 720 -39.05 -11.79 -34.33
C ILE A 720 -38.49 -12.52 -35.56
N ALA A 721 -38.80 -13.81 -35.73
CA ALA A 721 -38.38 -14.60 -36.90
C ALA A 721 -38.94 -14.02 -38.21
N ILE A 722 -40.19 -13.54 -38.23
CA ILE A 722 -40.80 -12.85 -39.37
C ILE A 722 -40.09 -11.52 -39.66
N ASN A 723 -39.82 -10.69 -38.63
CA ASN A 723 -39.08 -9.43 -38.79
C ASN A 723 -37.69 -9.66 -39.41
N ILE A 724 -36.96 -10.67 -38.92
CA ILE A 724 -35.64 -11.05 -39.45
C ILE A 724 -35.74 -11.49 -40.93
N HIS A 725 -36.73 -12.32 -41.27
CA HIS A 725 -37.00 -12.72 -42.64
C HIS A 725 -37.30 -11.53 -43.57
N GLU A 726 -38.15 -10.59 -43.13
CA GLU A 726 -38.47 -9.37 -43.91
C GLU A 726 -37.24 -8.48 -44.09
N LYS A 727 -36.41 -8.31 -43.05
CA LYS A 727 -35.16 -7.54 -43.11
C LYS A 727 -34.15 -8.12 -44.09
N LEU A 728 -33.93 -9.44 -44.06
CA LEU A 728 -33.05 -10.11 -45.01
C LEU A 728 -33.60 -10.03 -46.44
N SER A 729 -34.90 -10.28 -46.62
CA SER A 729 -35.57 -10.15 -47.92
C SER A 729 -35.41 -8.74 -48.49
N LYS A 730 -35.50 -7.71 -47.64
CA LYS A 730 -35.29 -6.31 -48.03
C LYS A 730 -33.82 -5.98 -48.33
N ALA A 731 -32.86 -6.59 -47.64
CA ALA A 731 -31.44 -6.39 -47.90
C ALA A 731 -30.93 -7.07 -49.19
N LEU A 732 -31.72 -8.00 -49.74
CA LEU A 732 -31.45 -8.75 -50.96
C LEU A 732 -32.11 -8.17 -52.23
N ASN A 733 -32.98 -7.16 -52.09
CA ASN A 733 -33.69 -6.46 -53.18
C ASN A 733 -33.18 -5.02 -53.37
#